data_AF-A0A1T4XU98-F1
#
_entry.id   AF-A0A1T4XU98-F1
#
_cell.length_a   1.000
_cell.length_b   1.000
_cell.length_c   1.000
_cell.angle_alpha   90.00
_cell.angle_beta   90.00
_cell.angle_gamma   90.00
#
_symmetry.space_group_name_H-M   'P 1'
#
loop_
_entity.id
_entity.type
_entity.pdbx_description
1 polymer ?
#
loop_
_entity_poly.entity_id
_entity_poly.type
_entity_poly.pdbx_seq_one_letter_code
_entity_poly.pdbx_strand_id
1 'polypeptide(L)'
;MPPARLDRGPAEFEAGGSSGGFSLPFDPLRIVDAIYRHLWWMLLVGLVAAAGLAAVGLKRFDTHYIATAQLIKQAPLGALRQSEQGDPYQAHELSLPTLIALMRGSVLMEKTSQHLGGKVSEGVIKAGLQIVPERNSDIVRVSMTSDSDADTALNILSAYTDEVLTLTRDIQQHDAAEMRALLSKQVEQTDLQLVHVNEELLDYAKREQLVDADKQMDAYLTELGNFNLRYETIRLDRETVDLKIQSIERELAKVSVAAAKLQQAREELAQLELRYTHEHPTLIEAMERVKHMEAALAGDKPNLDAPPKPGESTVAESLYLDLVKLRSEKNVLNEQMSKLEKVRDNINAKLEQLPRKALEYAKIRSRKQALETSRSLLAAREREAAVQEENAPGSYRLLSLSRLQDVAVESPTQKLAMVTAAGFAGTVGGLACLVGLIAGLDRRVISRYDLKRATGLTVMGSLGAKESSPEEWAFQTWTKLQPSLLIPASGGAAICGLLMPKAESQSQMPMLLAKAAASRGMSVILMAAPHSETASITAPLEGAVCEPESVLQHLRQSPQQVIHLVMDDTWTWTHEQRQQWQRALVSWAPARGTVILVQLASPGRPETLLVAERLPNLVWIGQSGSDEVESTQAVLKTCRAAGCRLVGAVLDQAPRYRLGLLNKITLAAALFLGCFSSVQAAESLTLGPGDAINITVIGQPEYARTGVTIGPDGRLTYLQAQGIQAAGLTIDELRQKLSSDLSRYYKNFNLVVTPMTFQSRKVYVLGKVVKKGAINLDRPLTLLEVVAEAGGLETGLFQQNTVELADLGRSFLIRGQSRLPVDMEALFLKGDMTQNVLVQPGDYLYFPSANSNEIYVMGDVKMQGTQGLLAHTSVHSAIAQAGGFTPKAYTKRVLIVRGSLEKPETFVVNMDDILSAKEKGFRLEPKDIVYIADKPWARAEELLSFALNAFTQGAVSAWAGGNVGPLIQEAILPTLR
;
A
#
# COMPACT_ATOMS: atom_id res chain seq x y z
N MET A 1 -53.12 -61.82 12.24
CA MET A 1 -52.80 -60.40 12.00
C MET A 1 -53.62 -59.55 12.94
N PRO A 2 -53.01 -58.90 13.94
CA PRO A 2 -53.69 -57.90 14.75
C PRO A 2 -52.99 -56.52 14.73
N PRO A 3 -53.73 -55.45 15.11
CA PRO A 3 -53.26 -54.07 15.21
C PRO A 3 -52.92 -53.62 16.66
N ALA A 4 -52.19 -52.51 16.75
CA ALA A 4 -52.09 -51.46 17.79
C ALA A 4 -52.37 -51.73 19.30
N ARG A 5 -51.43 -51.32 20.18
CA ARG A 5 -51.62 -50.37 21.32
C ARG A 5 -50.34 -50.13 22.16
N LEU A 6 -50.03 -48.83 22.41
CA LEU A 6 -49.68 -48.10 23.66
C LEU A 6 -48.56 -48.68 24.59
N ASP A 7 -47.67 -47.95 25.28
CA ASP A 7 -47.68 -46.56 25.78
C ASP A 7 -46.28 -46.14 26.33
N ARG A 8 -46.00 -44.82 26.33
CA ARG A 8 -45.17 -43.98 27.26
C ARG A 8 -43.63 -44.10 27.38
N GLY A 9 -42.97 -42.92 27.30
CA GLY A 9 -41.52 -42.66 27.49
C GLY A 9 -41.05 -42.57 28.96
N PRO A 10 -39.85 -42.02 29.21
CA PRO A 10 -39.72 -40.55 29.26
C PRO A 10 -38.49 -39.96 28.54
N ALA A 11 -38.53 -38.65 28.38
CA ALA A 11 -37.52 -37.81 27.77
C ALA A 11 -36.26 -37.65 28.63
N GLU A 12 -35.09 -37.58 27.99
CA GLU A 12 -33.92 -36.87 28.52
C GLU A 12 -33.24 -36.09 27.37
N PHE A 13 -33.04 -34.81 27.66
CA PHE A 13 -32.28 -33.81 26.93
C PHE A 13 -30.82 -34.23 26.77
N GLU A 14 -30.22 -34.10 25.58
CA GLU A 14 -28.86 -33.55 25.45
C GLU A 14 -28.70 -32.79 24.12
N ALA A 15 -27.87 -31.75 24.18
CA ALA A 15 -27.77 -30.64 23.26
C ALA A 15 -27.01 -30.95 21.97
N GLY A 16 -27.45 -30.29 20.89
CA GLY A 16 -26.65 -29.51 19.95
C GLY A 16 -25.27 -30.02 19.51
N GLY A 17 -25.13 -30.26 18.21
CA GLY A 17 -23.85 -30.19 17.52
C GLY A 17 -23.54 -31.36 16.59
N SER A 18 -24.29 -31.50 15.49
CA SER A 18 -23.83 -32.28 14.35
C SER A 18 -22.72 -31.50 13.62
N SER A 19 -21.52 -31.45 14.19
CA SER A 19 -20.32 -31.22 13.40
C SER A 19 -19.98 -32.55 12.72
N GLY A 20 -20.10 -32.60 11.39
CA GLY A 20 -19.42 -33.62 10.58
C GLY A 20 -17.91 -33.45 10.73
N GLY A 21 -17.38 -33.89 11.87
CA GLY A 21 -15.97 -33.87 12.18
C GLY A 21 -15.28 -34.97 11.40
N PHE A 22 -14.34 -34.59 10.55
CA PHE A 22 -13.41 -35.51 9.91
C PHE A 22 -12.70 -36.31 11.03
N SER A 23 -13.09 -37.57 11.24
CA SER A 23 -12.44 -38.42 12.24
C SER A 23 -11.09 -38.85 11.68
N LEU A 24 -10.01 -38.23 12.14
CA LEU A 24 -8.66 -38.62 11.75
C LEU A 24 -8.42 -40.09 12.12
N PRO A 25 -7.71 -40.86 11.28
CA PRO A 25 -7.40 -42.27 11.57
C PRO A 25 -6.44 -42.45 12.74
N PHE A 26 -5.92 -41.36 13.33
CA PHE A 26 -4.96 -41.35 14.44
C PHE A 26 -5.27 -40.19 15.40
N ASP A 27 -4.71 -40.27 16.62
CA ASP A 27 -4.81 -39.23 17.64
C ASP A 27 -3.80 -38.08 17.38
N PRO A 28 -4.22 -36.82 17.17
CA PRO A 28 -3.31 -35.73 16.86
C PRO A 28 -2.34 -35.40 18.01
N LEU A 29 -2.73 -35.65 19.26
CA LEU A 29 -1.87 -35.38 20.42
C LEU A 29 -0.64 -36.31 20.46
N ARG A 30 -0.76 -37.49 19.86
CA ARG A 30 0.32 -38.48 19.72
C ARG A 30 1.43 -37.99 18.80
N ILE A 31 1.08 -37.31 17.70
CA ILE A 31 2.04 -36.73 16.76
C ILE A 31 2.80 -35.58 17.42
N VAL A 32 2.09 -34.71 18.14
CA VAL A 32 2.70 -33.57 18.85
C VAL A 32 3.71 -34.06 19.89
N ASP A 33 3.38 -35.10 20.66
CA ASP A 33 4.29 -35.66 21.66
C ASP A 33 5.52 -36.36 21.03
N ALA A 34 5.36 -37.05 19.90
CA ALA A 34 6.47 -37.66 19.17
C ALA A 34 7.43 -36.61 18.61
N ILE A 35 6.91 -35.54 18.00
CA ILE A 35 7.70 -34.39 17.54
C ILE A 35 8.45 -33.76 18.72
N TYR A 36 7.79 -33.61 19.86
CA TYR A 36 8.41 -33.03 21.06
C TYR A 36 9.58 -33.88 21.60
N ARG A 37 9.41 -35.21 21.70
CA ARG A 37 10.46 -36.12 22.18
C ARG A 37 11.73 -36.09 21.31
N HIS A 38 11.56 -35.84 20.01
CA HIS A 38 12.68 -35.81 19.06
C HIS A 38 13.13 -34.39 18.69
N LEU A 39 12.55 -33.34 19.30
CA LEU A 39 12.80 -31.94 18.95
C LEU A 39 14.28 -31.56 18.95
N TRP A 40 15.02 -32.00 19.97
CA TRP A 40 16.46 -31.72 20.11
C TRP A 40 17.29 -32.32 18.98
N TRP A 41 16.98 -33.54 18.56
CA TRP A 41 17.66 -34.19 17.44
C TRP A 41 17.32 -33.51 16.12
N MET A 42 16.08 -33.08 15.93
CA MET A 42 15.66 -32.35 14.72
C MET A 42 16.35 -30.99 14.60
N LEU A 43 16.47 -30.25 15.71
CA LEU A 43 17.19 -28.97 15.74
C LEU A 43 18.69 -29.15 15.43
N LEU A 44 19.31 -30.20 15.95
CA LEU A 44 20.73 -30.50 15.69
C LEU A 44 20.97 -30.81 14.20
N VAL A 45 20.12 -31.65 13.59
CA VAL A 45 20.21 -31.96 12.15
C VAL A 45 19.95 -30.73 11.28
N GLY A 46 18.96 -29.90 11.66
CA GLY A 46 18.69 -28.64 10.96
C GLY A 46 19.88 -27.69 10.99
N LEU A 47 20.57 -27.58 12.13
CA LEU A 47 21.74 -26.71 12.29
C LEU A 47 22.92 -27.18 11.44
N VAL A 48 23.17 -28.50 11.37
CA VAL A 48 24.20 -29.08 10.49
C VAL A 48 23.89 -28.81 9.02
N ALA A 49 22.63 -28.95 8.60
CA ALA A 49 22.23 -28.66 7.23
C ALA A 49 22.35 -27.17 6.88
N ALA A 50 21.99 -26.28 7.81
CA ALA A 50 22.16 -24.83 7.65
C ALA A 50 23.63 -24.45 7.50
N ALA A 51 24.53 -25.06 8.29
CA ALA A 51 25.98 -24.86 8.17
C ALA A 51 26.52 -25.35 6.81
N GLY A 52 26.04 -26.50 6.31
CA GLY A 52 26.40 -27.01 4.99
C GLY A 52 25.95 -26.08 3.85
N LEU A 53 24.71 -25.57 3.92
CA LEU A 53 24.18 -24.61 2.94
C LEU A 53 24.87 -23.25 3.02
N ALA A 54 25.29 -22.81 4.21
CA ALA A 54 26.11 -21.60 4.38
C ALA A 54 27.45 -21.74 3.65
N ALA A 55 28.12 -22.89 3.80
CA ALA A 55 29.40 -23.15 3.14
C ALA A 55 29.27 -23.18 1.60
N VAL A 56 28.17 -23.75 1.08
CA VAL A 56 27.91 -23.77 -0.37
C VAL A 56 27.52 -22.37 -0.89
N GLY A 57 26.68 -21.63 -0.16
CA GLY A 57 26.26 -20.29 -0.55
C GLY A 57 27.43 -19.30 -0.61
N LEU A 58 28.38 -19.39 0.32
CA LEU A 58 29.60 -18.58 0.30
C LEU A 58 30.48 -18.83 -0.93
N LYS A 59 30.36 -19.98 -1.58
CA LYS A 59 31.13 -20.34 -2.78
C LYS A 59 30.42 -19.99 -4.09
N ARG A 60 29.14 -19.62 -4.06
CA ARG A 60 28.28 -19.47 -5.26
C ARG A 60 27.78 -18.05 -5.49
N PHE A 61 27.69 -17.22 -4.45
CA PHE A 61 27.14 -15.87 -4.57
C PHE A 61 28.25 -14.82 -4.72
N ASP A 62 28.27 -14.16 -5.88
CA ASP A 62 29.20 -13.07 -6.18
C ASP A 62 28.66 -11.71 -5.69
N THR A 63 29.58 -10.79 -5.38
CA THR A 63 29.27 -9.42 -4.95
C THR A 63 28.86 -8.57 -6.14
N HIS A 64 27.71 -7.88 -6.04
CA HIS A 64 27.24 -7.00 -7.11
C HIS A 64 27.55 -5.54 -6.76
N TYR A 65 28.07 -4.80 -7.72
CA TYR A 65 28.36 -3.37 -7.62
C TYR A 65 27.33 -2.58 -8.41
N ILE A 66 26.61 -1.67 -7.76
CA ILE A 66 25.53 -0.89 -8.37
C ILE A 66 25.94 0.58 -8.42
N ALA A 67 26.24 1.06 -9.63
CA ALA A 67 26.44 2.48 -9.91
C ALA A 67 25.12 3.11 -10.36
N THR A 68 24.86 4.35 -9.96
CA THR A 68 23.61 5.07 -10.32
C THR A 68 23.89 6.46 -10.89
N ALA A 69 23.07 6.88 -11.85
CA ALA A 69 23.06 8.19 -12.47
C ALA A 69 21.62 8.72 -12.54
N GLN A 70 21.45 10.03 -12.43
CA GLN A 70 20.19 10.71 -12.62
C GLN A 70 20.32 11.68 -13.79
N LEU A 71 19.43 11.54 -14.76
CA LEU A 71 19.26 12.45 -15.89
C LEU A 71 18.00 13.28 -15.62
N ILE A 72 18.04 14.59 -15.88
CA ILE A 72 16.90 15.49 -15.71
C ILE A 72 16.63 16.25 -17.01
N LYS A 73 15.34 16.42 -17.35
CA LYS A 73 14.93 17.20 -18.52
C LYS A 73 15.38 18.67 -18.37
N GLN A 74 15.84 19.26 -19.48
CA GLN A 74 16.15 20.68 -19.56
C GLN A 74 15.10 21.41 -20.41
N ALA A 75 14.62 22.54 -19.89
CA ALA A 75 13.86 23.48 -20.71
C ALA A 75 14.79 24.20 -21.69
N PRO A 76 14.36 24.44 -22.95
CA PRO A 76 15.18 25.17 -23.92
C PRO A 76 15.48 26.60 -23.43
N LEU A 77 16.68 27.10 -23.76
CA LEU A 77 17.21 28.40 -23.32
C LEU A 77 16.43 29.64 -23.79
N GLY A 78 15.26 29.48 -24.43
CA GLY A 78 14.43 30.56 -24.98
C GLY A 78 13.48 31.26 -24.00
N ALA A 79 13.19 30.69 -22.82
CA ALA A 79 12.17 31.23 -21.90
C ALA A 79 12.52 32.62 -21.30
N LEU A 80 13.77 33.07 -21.41
CA LEU A 80 14.25 34.33 -20.82
C LEU A 80 14.33 35.50 -21.81
N ARG A 81 14.06 35.28 -23.11
CA ARG A 81 13.95 36.35 -24.11
C ARG A 81 12.53 36.34 -24.66
N GLN A 82 11.62 37.06 -24.01
CA GLN A 82 10.40 37.49 -24.69
C GLN A 82 10.84 38.38 -25.85
N SER A 83 10.84 37.83 -27.06
CA SER A 83 10.86 38.69 -28.25
C SER A 83 9.56 39.50 -28.21
N GLU A 84 9.62 40.81 -28.45
CA GLU A 84 8.41 41.65 -28.52
C GLU A 84 7.45 41.24 -29.66
N GLN A 85 7.79 40.20 -30.45
CA GLN A 85 7.14 39.83 -31.71
C GLN A 85 6.66 38.37 -31.78
N GLY A 86 6.73 37.59 -30.70
CA GLY A 86 6.15 36.24 -30.63
C GLY A 86 6.92 35.24 -29.77
N ASP A 87 6.38 34.02 -29.67
CA ASP A 87 7.01 32.93 -28.92
C ASP A 87 8.33 32.51 -29.58
N PRO A 88 9.40 32.28 -28.78
CA PRO A 88 10.71 31.88 -29.26
C PRO A 88 10.67 30.49 -29.91
N TYR A 89 11.62 30.20 -30.80
CA TYR A 89 11.75 28.87 -31.38
C TYR A 89 11.89 27.78 -30.31
N GLN A 90 10.97 26.80 -30.32
CA GLN A 90 10.98 25.65 -29.43
C GLN A 90 11.35 24.37 -30.20
N ALA A 91 12.51 23.80 -29.83
CA ALA A 91 12.95 22.50 -30.30
C ALA A 91 11.91 21.41 -30.01
N HIS A 92 11.97 20.30 -30.75
CA HIS A 92 11.12 19.15 -30.51
C HIS A 92 11.43 18.51 -29.14
N GLU A 93 10.41 18.36 -28.30
CA GLU A 93 10.54 17.70 -27.01
C GLU A 93 10.24 16.20 -27.15
N LEU A 94 11.25 15.35 -26.94
CA LEU A 94 11.06 13.91 -26.80
C LEU A 94 10.23 13.62 -25.54
N SER A 95 9.15 12.85 -25.68
CA SER A 95 8.39 12.38 -24.53
C SER A 95 9.24 11.42 -23.68
N LEU A 96 8.99 11.38 -22.37
CA LEU A 96 9.73 10.53 -21.43
C LEU A 96 9.66 9.03 -21.83
N PRO A 97 8.51 8.48 -22.26
CA PRO A 97 8.44 7.11 -22.77
C PRO A 97 9.29 6.89 -24.03
N THR A 98 9.25 7.83 -24.99
CA THR A 98 10.05 7.75 -26.23
C THR A 98 11.54 7.75 -25.90
N LEU A 99 12.00 8.61 -24.98
CA LEU A 99 13.39 8.62 -24.54
C LEU A 99 13.79 7.29 -23.90
N ILE A 100 13.01 6.76 -22.96
CA ILE A 100 13.33 5.49 -22.29
C ILE A 100 13.39 4.34 -23.30
N ALA A 101 12.52 4.36 -24.32
CA ALA A 101 12.52 3.38 -25.38
C ALA A 101 13.79 3.48 -26.25
N LEU A 102 14.20 4.70 -26.62
CA LEU A 102 15.46 4.96 -27.31
C LEU A 102 16.67 4.51 -26.47
N MET A 103 16.69 4.85 -25.17
CA MET A 103 17.72 4.44 -24.22
C MET A 103 17.90 2.92 -24.12
N ARG A 104 16.82 2.16 -24.29
CA ARG A 104 16.85 0.68 -24.31
C ARG A 104 17.20 0.09 -25.69
N GLY A 105 17.37 0.91 -26.71
CA GLY A 105 17.70 0.48 -28.07
C GLY A 105 19.11 -0.12 -28.19
N SER A 106 19.29 -1.06 -29.13
CA SER A 106 20.58 -1.71 -29.38
C SER A 106 21.66 -0.74 -29.86
N VAL A 107 21.28 0.28 -30.63
CA VAL A 107 22.20 1.29 -31.18
C VAL A 107 22.99 2.00 -30.09
N LEU A 108 22.36 2.33 -28.94
CA LEU A 108 23.05 2.94 -27.82
C LEU A 108 24.00 1.97 -27.12
N MET A 109 23.65 0.68 -27.02
CA MET A 109 24.51 -0.34 -26.42
C MET A 109 25.76 -0.57 -27.28
N GLU A 110 25.59 -0.60 -28.60
CA GLU A 110 26.68 -0.73 -29.56
C GLU A 110 27.63 0.47 -29.47
N LYS A 111 27.10 1.70 -29.54
CA LYS A 111 27.92 2.92 -29.37
C LYS A 111 28.63 2.97 -28.02
N THR A 112 27.96 2.58 -26.94
CA THR A 112 28.57 2.51 -25.59
C THR A 112 29.70 1.48 -25.54
N SER A 113 29.49 0.30 -26.13
CA SER A 113 30.53 -0.73 -26.26
C SER A 113 31.75 -0.23 -27.05
N GLN A 114 31.51 0.47 -28.16
CA GLN A 114 32.54 1.09 -28.98
C GLN A 114 33.31 2.17 -28.20
N HIS A 115 32.62 3.04 -27.44
CA HIS A 115 33.24 4.04 -26.57
C HIS A 115 34.16 3.38 -25.54
N LEU A 116 33.76 2.23 -24.98
CA LEU A 116 34.56 1.43 -24.05
C LEU A 116 35.67 0.60 -24.75
N GLY A 117 35.91 0.81 -26.04
CA GLY A 117 36.94 0.10 -26.82
C GLY A 117 36.64 -1.38 -27.05
N GLY A 118 35.37 -1.78 -27.05
CA GLY A 118 34.92 -3.16 -27.27
C GLY A 118 35.23 -4.14 -26.13
N LYS A 119 35.70 -3.65 -24.99
CA LYS A 119 36.06 -4.49 -23.82
C LYS A 119 34.85 -5.10 -23.12
N VAL A 120 33.68 -4.48 -23.25
CA VAL A 120 32.43 -4.91 -22.63
C VAL A 120 31.42 -5.21 -23.72
N SER A 121 30.95 -6.46 -23.80
CA SER A 121 29.96 -6.85 -24.79
C SER A 121 28.59 -6.20 -24.55
N GLU A 122 27.83 -5.97 -25.62
CA GLU A 122 26.47 -5.41 -25.57
C GLU A 122 25.53 -6.19 -24.63
N GLY A 123 25.68 -7.52 -24.59
CA GLY A 123 24.89 -8.39 -23.73
C GLY A 123 25.11 -8.11 -22.24
N VAL A 124 26.33 -7.77 -21.84
CA VAL A 124 26.68 -7.43 -20.45
C VAL A 124 26.09 -6.08 -20.07
N ILE A 125 26.22 -5.07 -20.95
CA ILE A 125 25.63 -3.75 -20.73
C ILE A 125 24.11 -3.87 -20.60
N LYS A 126 23.46 -4.60 -21.52
CA LYS A 126 22.00 -4.79 -21.51
C LYS A 126 21.51 -5.56 -20.28
N ALA A 127 22.25 -6.55 -19.81
CA ALA A 127 21.88 -7.33 -18.63
C ALA A 127 22.04 -6.53 -17.33
N GLY A 128 23.05 -5.66 -17.24
CA GLY A 128 23.33 -4.85 -16.05
C GLY A 128 22.61 -3.50 -16.00
N LEU A 129 22.06 -3.02 -17.12
CA LEU A 129 21.44 -1.70 -17.21
C LEU A 129 19.97 -1.73 -16.79
N GLN A 130 19.62 -0.85 -15.86
CA GLN A 130 18.25 -0.63 -15.43
C GLN A 130 17.90 0.86 -15.53
N ILE A 131 16.80 1.16 -16.24
CA ILE A 131 16.31 2.54 -16.48
C ILE A 131 14.91 2.66 -15.89
N VAL A 132 14.77 3.55 -14.91
CA VAL A 132 13.53 3.76 -14.15
C VAL A 132 13.19 5.26 -14.11
N PRO A 133 12.02 5.67 -14.61
CA PRO A 133 11.53 7.04 -14.40
C PRO A 133 11.10 7.22 -12.94
N GLU A 134 11.46 8.36 -12.33
CA GLU A 134 10.98 8.72 -11.01
C GLU A 134 9.55 9.30 -11.10
N ARG A 135 8.64 8.83 -10.23
CA ARG A 135 7.21 9.19 -10.31
C ARG A 135 7.00 10.69 -10.15
N ASN A 136 6.14 11.26 -10.98
CA ASN A 136 5.79 12.70 -10.99
C ASN A 136 7.02 13.62 -11.12
N SER A 137 8.07 13.17 -11.81
CA SER A 137 9.27 13.96 -12.05
C SER A 137 9.77 13.82 -13.48
N ASP A 138 10.54 14.82 -13.92
CA ASP A 138 11.28 14.78 -15.19
C ASP A 138 12.67 14.10 -15.02
N ILE A 139 12.83 13.30 -13.97
CA ILE A 139 14.08 12.61 -13.62
C ILE A 139 14.01 11.15 -14.07
N VAL A 140 15.04 10.72 -14.80
CA VAL A 140 15.28 9.33 -15.17
C VAL A 140 16.48 8.83 -14.39
N ARG A 141 16.26 7.79 -13.57
CA ARG A 141 17.34 7.09 -12.88
C ARG A 141 17.84 5.96 -13.77
N VAL A 142 19.14 5.95 -14.00
CA VAL A 142 19.86 4.90 -14.73
C VAL A 142 20.81 4.23 -13.75
N SER A 143 20.76 2.91 -13.64
CA SER A 143 21.67 2.14 -12.81
C SER A 143 22.35 1.04 -13.62
N MET A 144 23.62 0.79 -13.30
CA MET A 144 24.44 -0.25 -13.90
C MET A 144 24.92 -1.20 -12.82
N THR A 145 24.65 -2.49 -12.99
CA THR A 145 25.14 -3.55 -12.12
C THR A 145 26.30 -4.29 -12.78
N SER A 146 27.44 -4.40 -12.08
CA SER A 146 28.58 -5.21 -12.52
C SER A 146 28.98 -6.22 -11.44
N ASP A 147 29.38 -7.41 -11.88
CA ASP A 147 29.87 -8.49 -11.03
C ASP A 147 31.40 -8.43 -10.82
N SER A 148 32.11 -7.60 -11.61
CA SER A 148 33.57 -7.51 -11.53
C SER A 148 34.01 -6.55 -10.41
N ASP A 149 33.79 -5.25 -10.62
CA ASP A 149 34.38 -4.18 -9.82
C ASP A 149 33.55 -2.89 -9.90
N ALA A 150 33.63 -2.07 -8.86
CA ALA A 150 32.97 -0.77 -8.78
C ALA A 150 33.42 0.20 -9.90
N ASP A 151 34.71 0.19 -10.24
CA ASP A 151 35.29 0.98 -11.33
C ASP A 151 34.68 0.64 -12.68
N THR A 152 34.51 -0.66 -12.95
CA THR A 152 33.94 -1.15 -14.20
C THR A 152 32.47 -0.77 -14.31
N ALA A 153 31.68 -0.91 -13.23
CA ALA A 153 30.29 -0.45 -13.20
C ALA A 153 30.17 1.06 -13.47
N LEU A 154 31.04 1.86 -12.86
CA LEU A 154 31.04 3.30 -13.01
C LEU A 154 31.46 3.74 -14.41
N ASN A 155 32.51 3.13 -14.98
CA ASN A 155 32.99 3.42 -16.33
C ASN A 155 31.96 3.07 -17.41
N ILE A 156 31.26 1.94 -17.25
CA ILE A 156 30.16 1.58 -18.16
C ILE A 156 29.03 2.60 -18.04
N LEU A 157 28.64 2.95 -16.81
CA LEU A 157 27.57 3.90 -16.59
C LEU A 157 27.91 5.29 -17.14
N SER A 158 29.15 5.78 -16.94
CA SER A 158 29.58 7.09 -17.43
C SER A 158 29.58 7.13 -18.97
N ALA A 159 30.19 6.12 -19.61
CA ALA A 159 30.20 6.02 -21.07
C ALA A 159 28.77 5.95 -21.63
N TYR A 160 27.90 5.14 -20.99
CA TYR A 160 26.50 5.04 -21.38
C TYR A 160 25.77 6.37 -21.24
N THR A 161 25.94 7.09 -20.13
CA THR A 161 25.30 8.40 -19.94
C THR A 161 25.78 9.43 -20.94
N ASP A 162 27.07 9.44 -21.30
CA ASP A 162 27.62 10.35 -22.29
C ASP A 162 27.06 10.07 -23.69
N GLU A 163 26.91 8.79 -24.07
CA GLU A 163 26.26 8.41 -25.33
C GLU A 163 24.78 8.81 -25.36
N VAL A 164 24.05 8.68 -24.25
CA VAL A 164 22.66 9.13 -24.15
C VAL A 164 22.56 10.65 -24.34
N LEU A 165 23.44 11.41 -23.69
CA LEU A 165 23.46 12.88 -23.83
C LEU A 165 23.82 13.29 -25.27
N THR A 166 24.80 12.62 -25.88
CA THR A 166 25.19 12.84 -27.28
C THR A 166 24.03 12.55 -28.22
N LEU A 167 23.32 11.44 -28.04
CA LEU A 167 22.13 11.12 -28.83
C LEU A 167 21.07 12.23 -28.75
N THR A 168 20.78 12.75 -27.56
CA THR A 168 19.78 13.83 -27.42
C THR A 168 20.23 15.14 -28.05
N ARG A 169 21.54 15.40 -28.10
CA ARG A 169 22.10 16.57 -28.78
C ARG A 169 22.02 16.42 -30.29
N ASP A 170 22.41 15.27 -30.82
CA ASP A 170 22.39 14.97 -32.26
C ASP A 170 20.97 15.13 -32.84
N ILE A 171 19.96 14.62 -32.12
CA ILE A 171 18.54 14.77 -32.51
C ILE A 171 18.16 16.27 -32.57
N GLN A 172 18.51 17.05 -31.55
CA GLN A 172 18.21 18.49 -31.55
C GLN A 172 18.93 19.26 -32.65
N GLN A 173 20.20 18.96 -32.91
CA GLN A 173 20.96 19.62 -33.99
C GLN A 173 20.36 19.31 -35.36
N HIS A 174 19.96 18.06 -35.58
CA HIS A 174 19.32 17.66 -36.83
C HIS A 174 17.99 18.40 -37.04
N ASP A 175 17.15 18.46 -36.02
CA ASP A 175 15.86 19.18 -36.08
C ASP A 175 16.05 20.69 -36.35
N ALA A 176 17.04 21.30 -35.70
CA ALA A 176 17.37 22.72 -35.90
C ALA A 176 17.86 23.00 -37.33
N ALA A 177 18.67 22.09 -37.90
CA ALA A 177 19.16 22.21 -39.28
C ALA A 177 18.01 22.13 -40.30
N GLU A 178 17.07 21.19 -40.14
CA GLU A 178 15.89 21.06 -41.02
C GLU A 178 15.02 22.33 -40.95
N MET A 179 14.78 22.85 -39.74
CA MET A 179 14.00 24.07 -39.54
C MET A 179 14.67 25.30 -40.14
N ARG A 180 15.98 25.47 -39.95
CA ARG A 180 16.73 26.56 -40.54
C ARG A 180 16.64 26.54 -42.07
N ALA A 181 16.81 25.36 -42.68
CA ALA A 181 16.71 25.22 -44.14
C ALA A 181 15.31 25.64 -44.66
N LEU A 182 14.23 25.30 -43.93
CA LEU A 182 12.89 25.75 -44.28
C LEU A 182 12.75 27.27 -44.13
N LEU A 183 13.16 27.84 -42.98
CA LEU A 183 13.02 29.27 -42.70
C LEU A 183 13.81 30.11 -43.70
N SER A 184 15.01 29.69 -44.07
CA SER A 184 15.85 30.37 -45.05
C SER A 184 15.16 30.48 -46.42
N LYS A 185 14.53 29.38 -46.87
CA LYS A 185 13.73 29.36 -48.11
C LYS A 185 12.53 30.31 -48.04
N GLN A 186 11.89 30.45 -46.88
CA GLN A 186 10.77 31.36 -46.69
C GLN A 186 11.19 32.83 -46.66
N VAL A 187 12.33 33.14 -46.04
CA VAL A 187 12.91 34.50 -46.06
C VAL A 187 13.19 34.92 -47.50
N GLU A 188 13.82 34.05 -48.30
CA GLU A 188 14.10 34.32 -49.72
C GLU A 188 12.83 34.58 -50.53
N GLN A 189 11.79 33.75 -50.35
CA GLN A 189 10.49 33.95 -51.00
C GLN A 189 9.83 35.26 -50.60
N THR A 190 9.93 35.66 -49.33
CA THR A 190 9.35 36.90 -48.80
C THR A 190 10.10 38.13 -49.34
N ASP A 191 11.43 38.06 -49.42
CA ASP A 191 12.27 39.11 -50.01
C ASP A 191 11.92 39.33 -51.49
N LEU A 192 11.67 38.27 -52.28
CA LEU A 192 11.19 38.39 -53.65
C LEU A 192 9.81 39.08 -53.74
N GLN A 193 8.89 38.76 -52.83
CA GLN A 193 7.57 39.41 -52.78
C GLN A 193 7.68 40.89 -52.40
N LEU A 194 8.60 41.26 -51.51
CA LEU A 194 8.85 42.66 -51.14
C LEU A 194 9.35 43.49 -52.32
N VAL A 195 10.24 42.93 -53.15
CA VAL A 195 10.69 43.58 -54.39
C VAL A 195 9.51 43.86 -55.30
N HIS A 196 8.67 42.86 -55.57
CA HIS A 196 7.50 43.01 -56.43
C HIS A 196 6.51 44.06 -55.91
N VAL A 197 6.20 44.06 -54.62
CA VAL A 197 5.30 45.05 -54.01
C VAL A 197 5.89 46.46 -54.04
N ASN A 198 7.21 46.62 -53.92
CA ASN A 198 7.86 47.92 -54.07
C ASN A 198 7.77 48.46 -55.51
N GLU A 199 7.89 47.59 -56.51
CA GLU A 199 7.68 47.95 -57.93
C GLU A 199 6.24 48.41 -58.17
N GLU A 200 5.24 47.66 -57.68
CA GLU A 200 3.83 48.03 -57.76
C GLU A 200 3.55 49.42 -57.15
N LEU A 201 4.18 49.71 -55.99
CA LEU A 201 4.02 50.98 -55.27
C LEU A 201 4.66 52.14 -56.05
N LEU A 202 5.84 51.94 -56.66
CA LEU A 202 6.51 52.93 -57.51
C LEU A 202 5.70 53.24 -58.78
N ASP A 203 5.16 52.21 -59.44
CA ASP A 203 4.34 52.35 -60.64
C ASP A 203 2.99 53.02 -60.35
N TYR A 204 2.42 52.75 -59.18
CA TYR A 204 1.24 53.45 -58.69
C TYR A 204 1.53 54.93 -58.39
N ALA A 205 2.62 55.23 -57.67
CA ALA A 205 3.02 56.59 -57.32
C ALA A 205 3.30 57.47 -58.56
N LYS A 206 3.92 56.91 -59.60
CA LYS A 206 4.15 57.59 -60.89
C LYS A 206 2.85 57.92 -61.63
N ARG A 207 1.84 57.05 -61.54
CA ARG A 207 0.55 57.22 -62.23
C ARG A 207 -0.33 58.32 -61.63
N GLU A 208 -0.29 58.50 -60.31
CA GLU A 208 -1.34 59.27 -59.60
C GLU A 208 -0.88 60.56 -58.87
N GLN A 209 0.42 60.93 -58.88
CA GLN A 209 0.93 62.21 -58.29
C GLN A 209 0.41 62.50 -56.86
N LEU A 210 0.53 61.55 -55.93
CA LEU A 210 -0.11 61.63 -54.62
C LEU A 210 0.66 62.47 -53.57
N VAL A 211 -0.07 63.36 -52.89
CA VAL A 211 0.34 64.10 -51.69
C VAL A 211 -0.58 63.68 -50.53
N ASP A 212 0.04 63.08 -49.51
CA ASP A 212 -0.43 62.66 -48.19
C ASP A 212 -1.75 61.86 -48.04
N ALA A 213 -1.60 60.66 -47.47
CA ALA A 213 -2.70 59.80 -47.04
C ALA A 213 -3.22 60.22 -45.64
N ASP A 214 -4.55 60.24 -45.49
CA ASP A 214 -5.26 60.72 -44.32
C ASP A 214 -4.99 59.88 -43.04
N LYS A 215 -4.97 60.50 -41.85
CA LYS A 215 -4.63 59.82 -40.56
C LYS A 215 -5.57 58.67 -40.19
N GLN A 216 -6.83 58.71 -40.65
CA GLN A 216 -7.79 57.62 -40.44
C GLN A 216 -7.41 56.35 -41.22
N MET A 217 -6.75 56.50 -42.38
CA MET A 217 -6.25 55.39 -43.17
C MET A 217 -5.12 54.66 -42.44
N ASP A 218 -4.18 55.39 -41.86
CA ASP A 218 -3.04 54.83 -41.12
C ASP A 218 -3.48 53.98 -39.90
N ALA A 219 -4.58 54.34 -39.25
CA ALA A 219 -5.14 53.55 -38.14
C ALA A 219 -5.66 52.18 -38.60
N TYR A 220 -6.46 52.12 -39.68
CA TYR A 220 -6.93 50.85 -40.25
C TYR A 220 -5.80 50.02 -40.86
N LEU A 221 -4.78 50.67 -41.44
CA LEU A 221 -3.59 50.01 -41.95
C LEU A 221 -2.76 49.37 -40.84
N THR A 222 -2.63 50.05 -39.70
CA THR A 222 -1.93 49.52 -38.52
C THR A 222 -2.69 48.33 -37.93
N GLU A 223 -4.01 48.41 -37.83
CA GLU A 223 -4.86 47.31 -37.36
C GLU A 223 -4.76 46.08 -38.30
N LEU A 224 -4.78 46.30 -39.62
CA LEU A 224 -4.63 45.23 -40.61
C LEU A 224 -3.21 44.64 -40.62
N GLY A 225 -2.19 45.46 -40.38
CA GLY A 225 -0.79 45.03 -40.22
C GLY A 225 -0.61 44.12 -39.00
N ASN A 226 -1.14 44.52 -37.84
CA ASN A 226 -1.09 43.72 -36.60
C ASN A 226 -1.85 42.39 -36.75
N PHE A 227 -3.00 42.43 -37.41
CA PHE A 227 -3.77 41.23 -37.73
C PHE A 227 -2.98 40.27 -38.64
N ASN A 228 -2.40 40.78 -39.73
CA ASN A 228 -1.61 39.98 -40.67
C ASN A 228 -0.40 39.36 -39.98
N LEU A 229 0.27 40.11 -39.11
CA LEU A 229 1.37 39.59 -38.29
C LEU A 229 0.90 38.37 -37.49
N ARG A 230 -0.22 38.49 -36.77
CA ARG A 230 -0.77 37.39 -35.98
C ARG A 230 -1.17 36.18 -36.83
N TYR A 231 -1.71 36.43 -38.02
CA TYR A 231 -2.05 35.36 -38.97
C TYR A 231 -0.79 34.64 -39.46
N GLU A 232 0.25 35.38 -39.86
CA GLU A 232 1.52 34.80 -40.30
C GLU A 232 2.23 34.04 -39.16
N THR A 233 2.20 34.55 -37.93
CA THR A 233 2.73 33.81 -36.76
C THR A 233 2.05 32.45 -36.61
N ILE A 234 0.72 32.41 -36.56
CA ILE A 234 -0.04 31.15 -36.38
C ILE A 234 0.17 30.23 -37.58
N ARG A 235 0.25 30.77 -38.79
CA ARG A 235 0.57 30.00 -39.99
C ARG A 235 1.94 29.34 -39.89
N LEU A 236 2.96 30.07 -39.44
CA LEU A 236 4.31 29.53 -39.26
C LEU A 236 4.35 28.47 -38.17
N ASP A 237 3.60 28.66 -37.09
CA ASP A 237 3.49 27.66 -36.03
C ASP A 237 2.83 26.38 -36.56
N ARG A 238 1.80 26.51 -37.41
CA ARG A 238 1.17 25.37 -38.10
C ARG A 238 2.15 24.66 -39.03
N GLU A 239 2.89 25.40 -39.85
CA GLU A 239 3.90 24.83 -40.76
C GLU A 239 5.03 24.13 -39.98
N THR A 240 5.40 24.67 -38.81
CA THR A 240 6.35 24.02 -37.89
C THR A 240 5.80 22.69 -37.35
N VAL A 241 4.52 22.66 -36.93
CA VAL A 241 3.86 21.42 -36.50
C VAL A 241 3.79 20.41 -37.66
N ASP A 242 3.56 20.85 -38.89
CA ASP A 242 3.55 19.99 -40.07
C ASP A 242 4.90 19.33 -40.34
N LEU A 243 6.00 20.07 -40.21
CA LEU A 243 7.34 19.48 -40.31
C LEU A 243 7.59 18.45 -39.20
N LYS A 244 7.18 18.76 -37.96
CA LYS A 244 7.30 17.83 -36.83
C LYS A 244 6.51 16.54 -37.12
N ILE A 245 5.28 16.65 -37.64
CA ILE A 245 4.49 15.49 -38.07
C ILE A 245 5.25 14.68 -39.13
N GLN A 246 5.77 15.31 -40.18
CA GLN A 246 6.53 14.62 -41.24
C GLN A 246 7.81 13.94 -40.70
N SER A 247 8.49 14.55 -39.73
CA SER A 247 9.66 13.95 -39.08
C SER A 247 9.28 12.67 -38.32
N ILE A 248 8.21 12.71 -37.52
CA ILE A 248 7.72 11.54 -36.78
C ILE A 248 7.22 10.46 -37.75
N GLU A 249 6.52 10.84 -38.81
CA GLU A 249 6.05 9.88 -39.83
C GLU A 249 7.22 9.19 -40.55
N ARG A 250 8.33 9.91 -40.80
CA ARG A 250 9.59 9.33 -41.32
C ARG A 250 10.22 8.36 -40.32
N GLU A 251 10.28 8.71 -39.04
CA GLU A 251 10.84 7.84 -38.00
C GLU A 251 9.97 6.59 -37.76
N LEU A 252 8.64 6.75 -37.75
CA LEU A 252 7.70 5.64 -37.65
C LEU A 252 7.86 4.67 -38.83
N ALA A 253 8.17 5.18 -40.03
CA ALA A 253 8.45 4.36 -41.19
C ALA A 253 9.72 3.49 -41.03
N LYS A 254 10.76 4.03 -40.38
CA LYS A 254 12.01 3.30 -40.10
C LYS A 254 11.84 2.18 -39.07
N VAL A 255 10.92 2.34 -38.11
CA VAL A 255 10.69 1.39 -37.00
C VAL A 255 9.67 0.28 -37.34
N SER A 256 9.16 0.25 -38.57
CA SER A 256 8.12 -0.69 -39.00
C SER A 256 8.57 -2.17 -39.09
N VAL A 257 7.61 -3.11 -38.97
CA VAL A 257 7.80 -4.58 -38.94
C VAL A 257 8.62 -5.12 -40.11
N ALA A 258 8.54 -4.49 -41.29
CA ALA A 258 9.29 -4.88 -42.48
C ALA A 258 10.80 -4.62 -42.31
N ALA A 259 11.18 -3.52 -41.65
CA ALA A 259 12.57 -3.15 -41.40
C ALA A 259 13.23 -4.09 -40.38
N ALA A 260 12.51 -4.49 -39.33
CA ALA A 260 12.99 -5.46 -38.34
C ALA A 260 13.24 -6.86 -38.94
N LYS A 261 12.36 -7.34 -39.82
CA LYS A 261 12.54 -8.63 -40.52
C LYS A 261 13.70 -8.60 -41.52
N LEU A 262 13.91 -7.47 -42.19
CA LEU A 262 15.06 -7.26 -43.06
C LEU A 262 16.37 -7.24 -42.25
N GLN A 263 16.38 -6.58 -41.09
CA GLN A 263 17.53 -6.54 -40.18
C GLN A 263 17.92 -7.95 -39.73
N GLN A 264 16.94 -8.76 -39.30
CA GLN A 264 17.16 -10.14 -38.89
C GLN A 264 17.74 -10.99 -40.03
N ALA A 265 17.22 -10.83 -41.25
CA ALA A 265 17.73 -11.56 -42.41
C ALA A 265 19.16 -11.14 -42.80
N ARG A 266 19.53 -9.86 -42.60
CA ARG A 266 20.89 -9.37 -42.80
C ARG A 266 21.86 -9.90 -41.74
N GLU A 267 21.44 -10.02 -40.49
CA GLU A 267 22.24 -10.65 -39.44
C GLU A 267 22.46 -12.15 -39.72
N GLU A 268 21.42 -12.86 -40.14
CA GLU A 268 21.53 -14.26 -40.59
C GLU A 268 22.50 -14.38 -41.77
N LEU A 269 22.42 -13.48 -42.75
CA LEU A 269 23.37 -13.45 -43.87
C LEU A 269 24.80 -13.18 -43.40
N ALA A 270 25.03 -12.17 -42.55
CA ALA A 270 26.36 -11.83 -42.02
C ALA A 270 26.97 -12.99 -41.22
N GLN A 271 26.17 -13.72 -40.44
CA GLN A 271 26.62 -14.92 -39.74
C GLN A 271 26.98 -16.07 -40.69
N LEU A 272 26.30 -16.18 -41.82
CA LEU A 272 26.59 -17.17 -42.86
C LEU A 272 27.82 -16.78 -43.68
N GLU A 273 28.06 -15.50 -43.97
CA GLU A 273 29.26 -14.99 -44.65
C GLU A 273 30.54 -15.27 -43.84
N LEU A 274 30.44 -15.25 -42.52
CA LEU A 274 31.54 -15.65 -41.63
C LEU A 274 31.87 -17.15 -41.68
N ARG A 275 30.94 -17.99 -42.15
CA ARG A 275 31.06 -19.47 -42.11
C ARG A 275 31.19 -20.12 -43.48
N TYR A 276 30.68 -19.49 -44.53
CA TYR A 276 30.58 -20.07 -45.87
C TYR A 276 31.06 -19.09 -46.94
N THR A 277 31.64 -19.62 -48.02
CA THR A 277 32.06 -18.83 -49.19
C THR A 277 30.87 -18.45 -50.06
N HIS A 278 31.04 -17.40 -50.90
CA HIS A 278 29.97 -16.83 -51.74
C HIS A 278 29.32 -17.78 -52.75
N GLU A 279 29.88 -18.97 -52.96
CA GLU A 279 29.33 -20.01 -53.85
C GLU A 279 28.45 -21.03 -53.11
N HIS A 280 28.35 -20.97 -51.78
CA HIS A 280 27.61 -21.96 -50.99
C HIS A 280 26.08 -21.75 -51.10
N PRO A 281 25.29 -22.82 -51.36
CA PRO A 281 23.86 -22.69 -51.67
C PRO A 281 23.03 -22.02 -50.56
N THR A 282 23.36 -22.26 -49.29
CA THR A 282 22.66 -21.61 -48.15
C THR A 282 22.92 -20.11 -48.07
N LEU A 283 24.09 -19.64 -48.51
CA LEU A 283 24.41 -18.23 -48.55
C LEU A 283 23.67 -17.54 -49.70
N ILE A 284 23.60 -18.18 -50.86
CA ILE A 284 22.86 -17.70 -52.03
C ILE A 284 21.38 -17.55 -51.67
N GLU A 285 20.78 -18.55 -51.03
CA GLU A 285 19.38 -18.47 -50.57
C GLU A 285 19.15 -17.34 -49.57
N ALA A 286 20.10 -17.12 -48.64
CA ALA A 286 20.01 -16.02 -47.69
C ALA A 286 20.15 -14.65 -48.36
N MET A 287 21.07 -14.50 -49.32
CA MET A 287 21.24 -13.28 -50.12
C MET A 287 19.99 -12.97 -50.94
N GLU A 288 19.40 -13.97 -51.60
CA GLU A 288 18.15 -13.79 -52.35
C GLU A 288 16.98 -13.42 -51.43
N ARG A 289 16.91 -14.02 -50.24
CA ARG A 289 15.88 -13.70 -49.23
C ARG A 289 15.99 -12.25 -48.73
N VAL A 290 17.21 -11.77 -48.47
CA VAL A 290 17.47 -10.36 -48.13
C VAL A 290 17.04 -9.44 -49.29
N LYS A 291 17.48 -9.75 -50.51
CA LYS A 291 17.13 -8.96 -51.71
C LYS A 291 15.63 -8.89 -51.98
N HIS A 292 14.90 -9.98 -51.76
CA HIS A 292 13.44 -10.02 -51.86
C HIS A 292 12.75 -9.16 -50.78
N MET A 293 13.27 -9.18 -49.55
CA MET A 293 12.74 -8.33 -48.48
C MET A 293 13.06 -6.85 -48.70
N GLU A 294 14.23 -6.51 -49.25
CA GLU A 294 14.56 -5.14 -49.65
C GLU A 294 13.62 -4.62 -50.74
N ALA A 295 13.30 -5.45 -51.73
CA ALA A 295 12.34 -5.09 -52.78
C ALA A 295 10.91 -4.95 -52.25
N ALA A 296 10.51 -5.76 -51.26
CA ALA A 296 9.20 -5.67 -50.60
C ALA A 296 9.07 -4.39 -49.76
N LEU A 297 10.15 -3.95 -49.12
CA LEU A 297 10.19 -2.73 -48.30
C LEU A 297 10.01 -1.46 -49.15
N ALA A 298 10.43 -1.49 -50.42
CA ALA A 298 10.24 -0.38 -51.35
C ALA A 298 8.76 -0.16 -51.75
N GLY A 299 7.89 -1.14 -51.50
CA GLY A 299 6.46 -1.10 -51.85
C GLY A 299 5.48 -0.93 -50.68
N ASP A 300 5.89 -1.22 -49.44
CA ASP A 300 5.01 -1.24 -48.26
C ASP A 300 5.06 0.10 -47.51
N LYS A 301 4.00 0.93 -47.65
CA LYS A 301 3.88 2.17 -46.89
C LYS A 301 3.24 1.87 -45.53
N PRO A 302 3.84 2.28 -44.40
CA PRO A 302 3.25 2.08 -43.08
C PRO A 302 1.88 2.75 -43.00
N ASN A 303 0.89 2.06 -42.42
CA ASN A 303 -0.43 2.61 -42.17
C ASN A 303 -0.36 3.58 -40.97
N LEU A 304 -0.17 4.87 -41.25
CA LEU A 304 0.03 5.94 -40.26
C LEU A 304 -1.25 6.30 -39.47
N ASP A 305 -2.41 5.72 -39.82
CA ASP A 305 -3.70 6.05 -39.21
C ASP A 305 -4.15 5.03 -38.16
N ALA A 306 -3.48 3.88 -38.04
CA ALA A 306 -3.79 2.86 -37.04
C ALA A 306 -2.68 2.76 -35.99
N PRO A 307 -3.02 2.61 -34.69
CA PRO A 307 -2.03 2.38 -33.65
C PRO A 307 -1.29 1.05 -33.92
N PRO A 308 0.01 0.95 -33.58
CA PRO A 308 0.75 -0.31 -33.65
C PRO A 308 0.09 -1.35 -32.74
N LYS A 309 0.16 -2.65 -33.07
CA LYS A 309 -0.50 -3.65 -32.23
C LYS A 309 0.22 -3.77 -30.87
N PRO A 310 -0.52 -4.05 -29.77
CA PRO A 310 0.07 -4.16 -28.45
C PRO A 310 1.22 -5.19 -28.41
N GLY A 311 2.41 -4.74 -28.02
CA GLY A 311 3.62 -5.57 -27.93
C GLY A 311 4.49 -5.65 -29.19
N GLU A 312 4.17 -4.96 -30.29
CA GLU A 312 4.97 -4.95 -31.52
C GLU A 312 6.27 -4.13 -31.41
N SER A 313 6.20 -2.92 -30.83
CA SER A 313 7.37 -2.09 -30.49
C SER A 313 6.97 -0.96 -29.56
N THR A 314 7.60 -0.89 -28.39
CA THR A 314 7.36 0.20 -27.42
C THR A 314 7.75 1.57 -27.98
N VAL A 315 8.76 1.60 -28.86
CA VAL A 315 9.21 2.82 -29.55
C VAL A 315 8.12 3.29 -30.51
N ALA A 316 7.57 2.38 -31.33
CA ALA A 316 6.52 2.72 -32.29
C ALA A 316 5.24 3.24 -31.61
N GLU A 317 4.87 2.63 -30.47
CA GLU A 317 3.70 3.06 -29.68
C GLU A 317 3.88 4.47 -29.13
N SER A 318 5.07 4.78 -28.58
CA SER A 318 5.38 6.13 -28.08
C SER A 318 5.39 7.19 -29.19
N LEU A 319 6.02 6.90 -30.33
CA LEU A 319 6.05 7.81 -31.49
C LEU A 319 4.65 8.04 -32.09
N TYR A 320 3.78 7.03 -32.07
CA TYR A 320 2.39 7.18 -32.50
C TYR A 320 1.58 8.10 -31.57
N LEU A 321 1.78 8.03 -30.25
CA LEU A 321 1.13 8.94 -29.31
C LEU A 321 1.57 10.40 -29.54
N ASP A 322 2.86 10.61 -29.78
CA ASP A 322 3.40 11.94 -30.11
C ASP A 322 2.82 12.47 -31.43
N LEU A 323 2.65 11.61 -32.44
CA LEU A 323 1.96 11.93 -33.71
C LEU A 323 0.51 12.38 -33.49
N VAL A 324 -0.26 11.67 -32.68
CA VAL A 324 -1.67 12.02 -32.36
C VAL A 324 -1.75 13.38 -31.67
N LYS A 325 -0.83 13.65 -30.74
CA LYS A 325 -0.74 14.94 -30.04
C LYS A 325 -0.49 16.08 -31.04
N LEU A 326 0.51 15.96 -31.92
CA LEU A 326 0.80 16.98 -32.93
C LEU A 326 -0.35 17.20 -33.92
N ARG A 327 -1.04 16.13 -34.33
CA ARG A 327 -2.25 16.24 -35.18
C ARG A 327 -3.36 17.03 -34.49
N SER A 328 -3.53 16.86 -33.17
CA SER A 328 -4.51 17.63 -32.39
C SER A 328 -4.14 19.13 -32.32
N GLU A 329 -2.86 19.44 -32.12
CA GLU A 329 -2.34 20.80 -32.05
C GLU A 329 -2.49 21.52 -33.40
N LYS A 330 -2.17 20.85 -34.51
CA LYS A 330 -2.42 21.33 -35.88
C LYS A 330 -3.88 21.71 -36.09
N ASN A 331 -4.82 20.91 -35.59
CA ASN A 331 -6.26 21.19 -35.73
C ASN A 331 -6.68 22.46 -34.96
N VAL A 332 -6.12 22.68 -33.76
CA VAL A 332 -6.36 23.91 -32.99
C VAL A 332 -5.84 25.14 -33.72
N LEU A 333 -4.61 25.08 -34.26
CA LEU A 333 -4.02 26.17 -35.04
C LEU A 333 -4.85 26.49 -36.30
N ASN A 334 -5.34 25.48 -37.01
CA ASN A 334 -6.23 25.66 -38.16
C ASN A 334 -7.54 26.38 -37.77
N GLU A 335 -8.13 26.04 -36.63
CA GLU A 335 -9.34 26.72 -36.14
C GLU A 335 -9.06 28.20 -35.83
N GLN A 336 -7.94 28.51 -35.19
CA GLN A 336 -7.51 29.87 -34.92
C GLN A 336 -7.29 30.68 -36.19
N MET A 337 -6.63 30.10 -37.21
CA MET A 337 -6.48 30.75 -38.53
C MET A 337 -7.83 31.08 -39.16
N SER A 338 -8.79 30.15 -39.13
CA SER A 338 -10.13 30.39 -39.71
C SER A 338 -10.88 31.53 -39.02
N LYS A 339 -10.68 31.71 -37.70
CA LYS A 339 -11.27 32.83 -36.93
C LYS A 339 -10.65 34.14 -37.35
N LEU A 340 -9.33 34.15 -37.54
CA LEU A 340 -8.62 35.32 -38.02
C LEU A 340 -9.09 35.70 -39.44
N GLU A 341 -9.21 34.76 -40.37
CA GLU A 341 -9.69 35.04 -41.73
C GLU A 341 -11.04 35.78 -41.76
N LYS A 342 -11.97 35.40 -40.88
CA LYS A 342 -13.27 36.10 -40.76
C LYS A 342 -13.11 37.57 -40.30
N VAL A 343 -12.14 37.85 -39.44
CA VAL A 343 -11.83 39.21 -38.99
C VAL A 343 -11.23 40.02 -40.14
N ARG A 344 -10.30 39.45 -40.91
CA ARG A 344 -9.74 40.07 -42.12
C ARG A 344 -10.84 40.48 -43.09
N ASP A 345 -11.76 39.58 -43.38
CA ASP A 345 -12.82 39.82 -44.36
C ASP A 345 -13.76 40.94 -43.91
N ASN A 346 -13.99 41.07 -42.59
CA ASN A 346 -14.75 42.18 -42.01
C ASN A 346 -14.01 43.53 -42.13
N ILE A 347 -12.70 43.57 -41.86
CA ILE A 347 -11.89 44.79 -42.04
C ILE A 347 -11.85 45.20 -43.52
N ASN A 348 -11.71 44.23 -44.43
CA ASN A 348 -11.76 44.47 -45.87
C ASN A 348 -13.11 45.05 -46.32
N ALA A 349 -14.24 44.53 -45.82
CA ALA A 349 -15.56 45.06 -46.12
C ALA A 349 -15.75 46.52 -45.66
N LYS A 350 -15.10 46.92 -44.56
CA LYS A 350 -15.09 48.32 -44.08
C LYS A 350 -14.21 49.22 -44.95
N LEU A 351 -13.07 48.72 -45.43
CA LEU A 351 -12.17 49.44 -46.34
C LEU A 351 -12.82 49.70 -47.70
N GLU A 352 -13.70 48.82 -48.19
CA GLU A 352 -14.42 48.98 -49.45
C GLU A 352 -15.40 50.17 -49.48
N GLN A 353 -15.76 50.74 -48.32
CA GLN A 353 -16.64 51.91 -48.23
C GLN A 353 -15.90 53.25 -48.47
N LEU A 354 -14.57 53.22 -48.65
CA LEU A 354 -13.72 54.40 -48.83
C LEU A 354 -13.50 54.76 -50.32
N PRO A 355 -13.01 55.98 -50.65
CA PRO A 355 -12.74 56.39 -52.04
C PRO A 355 -11.78 55.44 -52.77
N ARG A 356 -12.15 54.99 -53.98
CA ARG A 356 -11.44 53.93 -54.74
C ARG A 356 -9.93 54.13 -54.91
N LYS A 357 -9.45 55.38 -55.05
CA LYS A 357 -8.02 55.68 -55.22
C LYS A 357 -7.22 55.44 -53.93
N ALA A 358 -7.71 55.97 -52.81
CA ALA A 358 -7.05 55.83 -51.51
C ALA A 358 -7.02 54.34 -51.06
N LEU A 359 -8.00 53.56 -51.48
CA LEU A 359 -8.10 52.12 -51.22
C LEU A 359 -6.98 51.31 -51.90
N GLU A 360 -6.64 51.56 -53.17
CA GLU A 360 -5.58 50.81 -53.87
C GLU A 360 -4.20 51.07 -53.27
N TYR A 361 -3.88 52.34 -52.97
CA TYR A 361 -2.63 52.69 -52.30
C TYR A 361 -2.52 52.04 -50.91
N ALA A 362 -3.59 52.12 -50.11
CA ALA A 362 -3.66 51.53 -48.79
C ALA A 362 -3.46 50.01 -48.83
N LYS A 363 -4.07 49.31 -49.80
CA LYS A 363 -3.88 47.85 -49.97
C LYS A 363 -2.42 47.48 -50.26
N ILE A 364 -1.75 48.20 -51.18
CA ILE A 364 -0.34 47.95 -51.53
C ILE A 364 0.57 48.25 -50.33
N ARG A 365 0.36 49.38 -49.64
CA ARG A 365 1.15 49.77 -48.46
C ARG A 365 0.98 48.81 -47.28
N SER A 366 -0.25 48.36 -47.02
CA SER A 366 -0.52 47.37 -45.98
C SER A 366 0.18 46.04 -46.26
N ARG A 367 0.10 45.56 -47.52
CA ARG A 367 0.76 44.33 -47.95
C ARG A 367 2.28 44.44 -47.78
N LYS A 368 2.87 45.57 -48.17
CA LYS A 368 4.30 45.85 -47.94
C LYS A 368 4.65 45.73 -46.45
N GLN A 369 3.92 46.42 -45.59
CA GLN A 369 4.19 46.44 -44.15
C GLN A 369 4.01 45.04 -43.51
N ALA A 370 3.02 44.26 -43.97
CA ALA A 370 2.85 42.87 -43.55
C ALA A 370 4.02 41.97 -43.98
N LEU A 371 4.53 42.14 -45.21
CA LEU A 371 5.69 41.39 -45.68
C LEU A 371 6.98 41.80 -44.94
N GLU A 372 7.19 43.09 -44.65
CA GLU A 372 8.36 43.57 -43.90
C GLU A 372 8.38 43.02 -42.47
N THR A 373 7.23 43.02 -41.80
CA THR A 373 7.08 42.47 -40.45
C THR A 373 7.26 40.95 -40.45
N SER A 374 6.61 40.22 -41.37
CA SER A 374 6.79 38.78 -41.53
C SER A 374 8.25 38.41 -41.81
N ARG A 375 8.92 39.14 -42.70
CA ARG A 375 10.35 38.96 -43.01
C ARG A 375 11.24 39.16 -41.79
N SER A 376 10.96 40.17 -40.96
CA SER A 376 11.71 40.40 -39.72
C SER A 376 11.55 39.26 -38.71
N LEU A 377 10.33 38.73 -38.57
CA LEU A 377 10.01 37.58 -37.72
C LEU A 377 10.72 36.31 -38.21
N LEU A 378 10.60 36.00 -39.51
CA LEU A 378 11.24 34.84 -40.14
C LEU A 378 12.76 34.88 -39.98
N ALA A 379 13.39 36.03 -40.25
CA ALA A 379 14.82 36.20 -40.08
C ALA A 379 15.28 36.11 -38.61
N ALA A 380 14.42 36.46 -37.65
CA ALA A 380 14.70 36.26 -36.23
C ALA A 380 14.68 34.76 -35.88
N ARG A 381 13.64 34.03 -36.32
CA ARG A 381 13.51 32.58 -36.11
C ARG A 381 14.62 31.79 -36.79
N GLU A 382 15.05 32.18 -38.00
CA GLU A 382 16.17 31.55 -38.71
C GLU A 382 17.47 31.67 -37.90
N ARG A 383 17.74 32.84 -37.33
CA ARG A 383 18.92 33.05 -36.46
C ARG A 383 18.84 32.20 -35.20
N GLU A 384 17.67 32.08 -34.58
CA GLU A 384 17.49 31.22 -33.41
C GLU A 384 17.74 29.75 -33.73
N ALA A 385 17.21 29.26 -34.86
CA ALA A 385 17.45 27.89 -35.33
C ALA A 385 18.94 27.65 -35.64
N ALA A 386 19.62 28.60 -36.29
CA ALA A 386 21.06 28.52 -36.56
C ALA A 386 21.91 28.45 -35.28
N VAL A 387 21.53 29.20 -34.24
CA VAL A 387 22.22 29.13 -32.94
C VAL A 387 22.04 27.76 -32.28
N GLN A 388 20.86 27.14 -32.39
CA GLN A 388 20.61 25.81 -31.84
C GLN A 388 21.28 24.69 -32.65
N GLU A 389 21.39 24.84 -33.96
CA GLU A 389 22.16 23.93 -34.82
C GLU A 389 23.64 23.90 -34.40
N GLU A 390 24.23 25.08 -34.17
CA GLU A 390 25.64 25.20 -33.75
C GLU A 390 25.85 24.74 -32.30
N ASN A 391 24.94 25.10 -31.38
CA ASN A 391 25.09 24.90 -29.94
C ASN A 391 23.83 24.29 -29.30
N ALA A 392 23.51 23.05 -29.65
CA ALA A 392 22.41 22.32 -29.03
C ALA A 392 22.77 21.87 -27.59
N PRO A 393 22.04 22.30 -26.55
CA PRO A 393 22.30 21.88 -25.18
C PRO A 393 21.95 20.40 -24.93
N GLY A 394 21.06 19.81 -25.73
CA GLY A 394 20.43 18.51 -25.48
C GLY A 394 19.14 18.67 -24.67
N SER A 395 18.20 17.74 -24.81
CA SER A 395 16.92 17.76 -24.08
C SER A 395 17.06 17.36 -22.60
N TYR A 396 18.18 16.74 -22.24
CA TYR A 396 18.46 16.23 -20.90
C TYR A 396 19.89 16.58 -20.49
N ARG A 397 20.10 16.74 -19.18
CA ARG A 397 21.41 16.91 -18.54
C ARG A 397 21.63 15.85 -17.48
N LEU A 398 22.89 15.55 -17.20
CA LEU A 398 23.27 14.79 -16.02
C LEU A 398 23.04 15.64 -14.75
N LEU A 399 22.18 15.17 -13.85
CA LEU A 399 21.93 15.78 -12.54
C LEU A 399 22.97 15.28 -11.52
N SER A 400 23.18 13.98 -11.47
CA SER A 400 24.15 13.34 -10.59
C SER A 400 24.67 12.04 -11.19
N LEU A 401 25.93 11.73 -10.95
CA LEU A 401 26.56 10.44 -11.24
C LEU A 401 27.23 9.95 -9.96
N SER A 402 27.07 8.67 -9.63
CA SER A 402 27.69 8.04 -8.47
C SER A 402 29.21 8.21 -8.54
N ARG A 403 29.85 8.53 -7.42
CA ARG A 403 31.31 8.45 -7.32
C ARG A 403 31.70 7.02 -6.94
N LEU A 404 32.98 6.68 -7.10
CA LEU A 404 33.56 5.41 -6.65
C LEU A 404 33.16 5.02 -5.21
N GLN A 405 33.00 6.00 -4.33
CA GLN A 405 32.61 5.81 -2.92
C GLN A 405 31.10 5.61 -2.71
N ASP A 406 30.27 6.02 -3.67
CA ASP A 406 28.80 5.97 -3.60
C ASP A 406 28.23 4.70 -4.28
N VAL A 407 29.08 3.88 -4.90
CA VAL A 407 28.68 2.61 -5.53
C VAL A 407 28.18 1.67 -4.45
N ALA A 408 26.90 1.31 -4.51
CA ALA A 408 26.31 0.40 -3.55
C ALA A 408 26.87 -1.01 -3.77
N VAL A 409 27.42 -1.60 -2.70
CA VAL A 409 27.93 -2.97 -2.70
C VAL A 409 26.89 -3.87 -2.06
N GLU A 410 26.21 -4.67 -2.86
CA GLU A 410 25.33 -5.70 -2.34
C GLU A 410 26.15 -6.95 -2.00
N SER A 411 26.50 -7.07 -0.72
CA SER A 411 27.15 -8.28 -0.22
C SER A 411 26.17 -9.46 -0.22
N PRO A 412 26.63 -10.69 -0.53
CA PRO A 412 25.77 -11.87 -0.63
C PRO A 412 25.16 -12.33 0.71
N THR A 413 25.42 -11.61 1.80
CA THR A 413 25.02 -11.95 3.18
C THR A 413 23.51 -12.09 3.35
N GLN A 414 22.71 -11.25 2.68
CA GLN A 414 21.24 -11.33 2.76
C GLN A 414 20.68 -12.56 2.03
N LYS A 415 21.20 -12.86 0.83
CA LYS A 415 20.82 -14.08 0.07
C LYS A 415 21.29 -15.34 0.81
N LEU A 416 22.48 -15.29 1.42
CA LEU A 416 23.01 -16.37 2.25
C LEU A 416 22.16 -16.62 3.50
N ALA A 417 21.73 -15.56 4.19
CA ALA A 417 20.87 -15.65 5.36
C ALA A 417 19.51 -16.28 5.02
N MET A 418 18.91 -15.92 3.87
CA MET A 418 17.66 -16.54 3.42
C MET A 418 17.83 -18.02 3.05
N VAL A 419 18.88 -18.39 2.32
CA VAL A 419 19.11 -19.79 1.91
C VAL A 419 19.41 -20.68 3.11
N THR A 420 20.18 -20.18 4.08
CA THR A 420 20.49 -20.90 5.32
C THR A 420 19.26 -21.06 6.22
N ALA A 421 18.45 -20.00 6.36
CA ALA A 421 17.19 -20.07 7.10
C ALA A 421 16.16 -21.00 6.44
N ALA A 422 16.02 -20.95 5.11
CA ALA A 422 15.13 -21.84 4.36
C ALA A 422 15.58 -23.31 4.44
N GLY A 423 16.89 -23.55 4.38
CA GLY A 423 17.47 -24.88 4.57
C GLY A 423 17.24 -25.47 5.95
N PHE A 424 17.40 -24.65 7.00
CA PHE A 424 17.07 -25.03 8.37
C PHE A 424 15.59 -25.38 8.51
N ALA A 425 14.70 -24.48 8.06
CA ALA A 425 13.26 -24.68 8.17
C ALA A 425 12.76 -25.90 7.37
N GLY A 426 13.28 -26.10 6.15
CA GLY A 426 12.92 -27.23 5.30
C GLY A 426 13.35 -28.58 5.87
N THR A 427 14.55 -28.67 6.45
CA THR A 427 15.05 -29.92 7.05
C THR A 427 14.36 -30.26 8.36
N VAL A 428 14.13 -29.28 9.24
CA VAL A 428 13.36 -29.48 10.47
C VAL A 428 11.91 -29.85 10.16
N GLY A 429 11.28 -29.18 9.20
CA GLY A 429 9.93 -29.49 8.74
C GLY A 429 9.81 -30.89 8.12
N GLY A 430 10.78 -31.29 7.30
CA GLY A 430 10.84 -32.63 6.71
C GLY A 430 11.00 -33.74 7.76
N LEU A 431 11.88 -33.55 8.74
CA LEU A 431 12.03 -34.51 9.86
C LEU A 431 10.77 -34.58 10.73
N ALA A 432 10.13 -33.43 11.02
CA ALA A 432 8.89 -33.40 11.79
C ALA A 432 7.76 -34.16 11.08
N CYS A 433 7.68 -34.04 9.75
CA CYS A 433 6.73 -34.80 8.93
C CYS A 433 7.02 -36.31 9.00
N LEU A 434 8.29 -36.72 8.88
CA LEU A 434 8.69 -38.13 8.95
C LEU A 434 8.44 -38.75 10.34
N VAL A 435 8.77 -38.03 11.41
CA VAL A 435 8.48 -38.44 12.80
C VAL A 435 6.97 -38.52 13.03
N GLY A 436 6.20 -37.57 12.50
CA GLY A 436 4.74 -37.60 12.56
C GLY A 436 4.13 -38.79 11.80
N LEU A 437 4.71 -39.16 10.66
CA LEU A 437 4.27 -40.30 9.84
C LEU A 437 4.55 -41.64 10.54
N ILE A 438 5.75 -41.81 11.12
CA ILE A 438 6.09 -42.99 11.92
C ILE A 438 5.16 -43.08 13.15
N ALA A 439 4.91 -41.95 13.83
CA ALA A 439 4.01 -41.91 14.97
C ALA A 439 2.55 -42.23 14.59
N GLY A 440 2.10 -41.85 13.40
CA GLY A 440 0.75 -42.14 12.89
C GLY A 440 0.54 -43.60 12.43
N LEU A 441 1.62 -44.32 12.11
CA LEU A 441 1.57 -45.70 11.61
C LEU A 441 1.59 -46.78 12.70
N ASP A 442 1.88 -46.45 13.97
CA ASP A 442 1.99 -47.45 15.02
C ASP A 442 0.60 -47.93 15.52
N ARG A 443 0.41 -49.26 15.43
CA ARG A 443 -0.86 -49.98 15.55
C ARG A 443 -1.26 -50.36 16.98
N ARG A 444 -0.48 -49.97 17.98
CA ARG A 444 -0.74 -50.25 19.40
C ARG A 444 -1.83 -49.33 19.96
N VAL A 445 -2.62 -49.86 20.89
CA VAL A 445 -3.63 -49.11 21.65
C VAL A 445 -2.92 -48.29 22.72
N ILE A 446 -2.83 -46.98 22.52
CA ILE A 446 -2.10 -46.10 23.44
C ILE A 446 -3.07 -45.14 24.14
N SER A 447 -4.02 -44.56 23.41
CA SER A 447 -4.96 -43.57 23.95
C SER A 447 -6.40 -44.09 24.08
N ARG A 448 -7.27 -43.31 24.75
CA ARG A 448 -8.71 -43.58 24.83
C ARG A 448 -9.36 -43.66 23.44
N TYR A 449 -8.83 -42.89 22.47
CA TYR A 449 -9.33 -42.90 21.10
C TYR A 449 -8.96 -44.20 20.39
N ASP A 450 -7.72 -44.68 20.57
CA ASP A 450 -7.27 -45.97 20.02
C ASP A 450 -8.09 -47.13 20.61
N LEU A 451 -8.39 -47.10 21.91
CA LEU A 451 -9.21 -48.13 22.55
C LEU A 451 -10.66 -48.11 22.05
N LYS A 452 -11.25 -46.92 21.88
CA LYS A 452 -12.59 -46.78 21.28
C LYS A 452 -12.61 -47.31 19.84
N ARG A 453 -11.56 -47.05 19.06
CA ARG A 453 -11.39 -47.56 17.69
C ARG A 453 -11.18 -49.07 17.64
N ALA A 454 -10.40 -49.63 18.57
CA ALA A 454 -10.15 -51.07 18.65
C ALA A 454 -11.39 -51.84 19.12
N THR A 455 -12.12 -51.32 20.10
CA THR A 455 -13.23 -52.05 20.72
C THR A 455 -14.58 -51.76 20.06
N GLY A 456 -14.78 -50.55 19.53
CA GLY A 456 -16.09 -50.03 19.11
C GLY A 456 -17.04 -49.78 20.29
N LEU A 457 -16.54 -49.84 21.54
CA LEU A 457 -17.30 -49.66 22.77
C LEU A 457 -17.08 -48.25 23.33
N THR A 458 -18.00 -47.81 24.18
CA THR A 458 -17.81 -46.59 24.99
C THR A 458 -16.68 -46.81 26.00
N VAL A 459 -15.67 -45.94 25.97
CA VAL A 459 -14.56 -45.99 26.93
C VAL A 459 -15.01 -45.31 28.22
N MET A 460 -15.27 -46.11 29.27
CA MET A 460 -15.86 -45.66 30.53
C MET A 460 -14.85 -44.88 31.39
N GLY A 461 -13.56 -45.24 31.30
CA GLY A 461 -12.49 -44.59 32.03
C GLY A 461 -11.11 -44.98 31.53
N SER A 462 -10.08 -44.21 31.91
CA SER A 462 -8.69 -44.62 31.76
C SER A 462 -7.85 -44.28 32.99
N LEU A 463 -7.14 -45.26 33.54
CA LEU A 463 -6.22 -45.06 34.65
C LEU A 463 -4.88 -44.53 34.09
N GLY A 464 -4.39 -43.40 34.62
CA GLY A 464 -3.15 -42.74 34.17
C GLY A 464 -3.30 -41.37 33.48
N ALA A 465 -4.54 -40.94 33.17
CA ALA A 465 -4.79 -39.65 32.52
C ALA A 465 -4.90 -38.48 33.53
N LYS A 466 -3.91 -37.58 33.44
CA LYS A 466 -3.77 -36.20 33.96
C LYS A 466 -4.03 -35.87 35.45
N GLU A 467 -5.01 -36.38 36.17
CA GLU A 467 -5.37 -35.72 37.45
C GLU A 467 -6.00 -36.57 38.56
N SER A 468 -6.47 -37.80 38.32
CA SER A 468 -7.17 -38.56 39.37
C SER A 468 -6.28 -39.59 40.08
N SER A 469 -6.39 -39.63 41.42
CA SER A 469 -5.86 -40.74 42.21
C SER A 469 -6.50 -42.07 41.75
N PRO A 470 -5.85 -43.24 41.94
CA PRO A 470 -6.43 -44.53 41.56
C PRO A 470 -7.85 -44.76 42.11
N GLU A 471 -8.12 -44.25 43.32
CA GLU A 471 -9.42 -44.31 43.98
C GLU A 471 -10.47 -43.40 43.33
N GLU A 472 -10.08 -42.18 42.97
CA GLU A 472 -10.95 -41.22 42.29
C GLU A 472 -11.30 -41.68 40.86
N TRP A 473 -10.32 -42.24 40.15
CA TRP A 473 -10.55 -42.91 38.87
C TRP A 473 -11.56 -44.05 39.02
N ALA A 474 -11.39 -44.90 40.05
CA ALA A 474 -12.25 -46.04 40.28
C ALA A 474 -13.69 -45.61 40.58
N PHE A 475 -13.85 -44.57 41.41
CA PHE A 475 -15.14 -43.97 41.72
C PHE A 475 -15.84 -43.40 40.48
N GLN A 476 -15.13 -42.61 39.67
CA GLN A 476 -15.67 -42.02 38.44
C GLN A 476 -16.04 -43.08 37.40
N THR A 477 -15.17 -44.09 37.22
CA THR A 477 -15.42 -45.17 36.26
C THR A 477 -16.60 -46.01 36.72
N TRP A 478 -16.69 -46.32 38.02
CA TRP A 478 -17.82 -47.04 38.60
C TRP A 478 -19.15 -46.27 38.42
N THR A 479 -19.19 -44.95 38.66
CA THR A 479 -20.41 -44.15 38.44
C THR A 479 -20.93 -44.21 37.00
N LYS A 480 -20.04 -44.30 36.02
CA LYS A 480 -20.40 -44.39 34.60
C LYS A 480 -20.84 -45.79 34.21
N LEU A 481 -20.29 -46.80 34.86
CA LEU A 481 -20.48 -48.21 34.55
C LEU A 481 -21.73 -48.79 35.25
N GLN A 482 -22.05 -48.33 36.47
CA GLN A 482 -23.17 -48.79 37.27
C GLN A 482 -24.54 -48.77 36.56
N PRO A 483 -24.96 -47.69 35.86
CA PRO A 483 -26.25 -47.65 35.16
C PRO A 483 -26.34 -48.69 34.04
N SER A 484 -25.21 -49.01 33.41
CA SER A 484 -25.15 -49.95 32.30
C SER A 484 -25.07 -51.42 32.74
N LEU A 485 -24.73 -51.68 34.01
CA LEU A 485 -24.75 -53.03 34.59
C LEU A 485 -26.13 -53.46 35.12
N LEU A 486 -26.97 -52.50 35.49
CA LEU A 486 -28.30 -52.78 36.02
C LEU A 486 -29.25 -53.14 34.88
N ILE A 487 -29.87 -54.34 34.96
CA ILE A 487 -30.95 -54.72 34.06
C ILE A 487 -32.24 -54.09 34.62
N PRO A 488 -32.99 -53.27 33.86
CA PRO A 488 -34.08 -52.45 34.39
C PRO A 488 -35.25 -53.19 35.06
N ALA A 489 -35.30 -54.53 35.03
CA ALA A 489 -36.50 -55.30 35.36
C ALA A 489 -36.42 -56.17 36.63
N SER A 490 -35.24 -56.43 37.23
CA SER A 490 -35.15 -57.46 38.29
C SER A 490 -34.70 -57.00 39.68
N GLY A 491 -34.20 -55.77 39.87
CA GLY A 491 -33.76 -55.30 41.20
C GLY A 491 -32.74 -56.20 41.91
N GLY A 492 -32.11 -57.12 41.18
CA GLY A 492 -31.17 -58.12 41.68
C GLY A 492 -29.71 -57.68 41.56
N ALA A 493 -28.79 -58.61 41.85
CA ALA A 493 -27.36 -58.37 41.83
C ALA A 493 -26.84 -57.99 40.44
N ALA A 494 -25.92 -57.01 40.39
CA ALA A 494 -25.25 -56.61 39.16
C ALA A 494 -24.06 -57.54 38.89
N ILE A 495 -24.20 -58.45 37.92
CA ILE A 495 -23.15 -59.40 37.53
C ILE A 495 -22.39 -58.84 36.32
N CYS A 496 -21.06 -58.78 36.41
CA CYS A 496 -20.21 -58.27 35.33
C CYS A 496 -18.92 -59.10 35.19
N GLY A 497 -18.62 -59.53 33.96
CA GLY A 497 -17.33 -60.11 33.61
C GLY A 497 -16.33 -59.06 33.12
N LEU A 498 -15.11 -59.10 33.64
CA LEU A 498 -14.00 -58.24 33.24
C LEU A 498 -13.07 -59.03 32.31
N LEU A 499 -13.17 -58.76 31.01
CA LEU A 499 -12.35 -59.42 29.99
C LEU A 499 -10.99 -58.72 29.89
N MET A 500 -9.92 -59.50 30.08
CA MET A 500 -8.54 -59.01 29.99
C MET A 500 -7.75 -59.79 28.93
N PRO A 501 -7.12 -59.12 27.96
CA PRO A 501 -6.48 -59.80 26.82
C PRO A 501 -5.33 -60.72 27.22
N LYS A 502 -4.61 -60.44 28.32
CA LYS A 502 -3.44 -61.21 28.77
C LYS A 502 -3.59 -61.66 30.23
N ALA A 503 -3.32 -62.94 30.51
CA ALA A 503 -3.47 -63.54 31.84
C ALA A 503 -2.53 -63.00 32.92
N GLU A 504 -1.36 -62.49 32.53
CA GLU A 504 -0.34 -61.95 33.45
C GLU A 504 -0.51 -60.45 33.76
N SER A 505 -1.61 -59.82 33.32
CA SER A 505 -1.79 -58.39 33.58
C SER A 505 -2.05 -58.18 35.08
N GLN A 506 -1.03 -57.67 35.80
CA GLN A 506 -1.10 -57.21 37.20
C GLN A 506 -1.96 -55.94 37.34
N SER A 507 -3.10 -55.88 36.65
CA SER A 507 -3.97 -54.72 36.65
C SER A 507 -4.71 -54.65 37.99
N GLN A 508 -4.56 -53.52 38.69
CA GLN A 508 -5.24 -53.27 39.97
C GLN A 508 -6.72 -52.89 39.78
N MET A 509 -7.18 -52.80 38.53
CA MET A 509 -8.48 -52.27 38.14
C MET A 509 -9.68 -53.06 38.69
N PRO A 510 -9.70 -54.42 38.66
CA PRO A 510 -10.80 -55.19 39.23
C PRO A 510 -11.01 -54.90 40.73
N MET A 511 -9.91 -54.82 41.47
CA MET A 511 -9.92 -54.54 42.91
C MET A 511 -10.34 -53.09 43.21
N LEU A 512 -9.82 -52.12 42.44
CA LEU A 512 -10.20 -50.71 42.57
C LEU A 512 -11.70 -50.48 42.31
N LEU A 513 -12.25 -51.13 41.27
CA LEU A 513 -13.69 -51.07 40.97
C LEU A 513 -14.53 -51.74 42.07
N ALA A 514 -14.08 -52.88 42.61
CA ALA A 514 -14.74 -53.55 43.72
C ALA A 514 -14.80 -52.69 44.98
N LYS A 515 -13.69 -52.02 45.33
CA LYS A 515 -13.65 -51.06 46.45
C LYS A 515 -14.55 -49.85 46.21
N ALA A 516 -14.56 -49.30 45.00
CA ALA A 516 -15.44 -48.19 44.63
C ALA A 516 -16.93 -48.58 44.76
N ALA A 517 -17.30 -49.80 44.37
CA ALA A 517 -18.64 -50.33 44.57
C ALA A 517 -18.99 -50.50 46.06
N ALA A 518 -18.09 -51.08 46.86
CA ALA A 518 -18.26 -51.26 48.29
C ALA A 518 -18.44 -49.94 49.05
N SER A 519 -17.67 -48.89 48.67
CA SER A 519 -17.78 -47.54 49.24
C SER A 519 -19.16 -46.87 49.03
N ARG A 520 -19.96 -47.36 48.07
CA ARG A 520 -21.34 -46.91 47.81
C ARG A 520 -22.41 -47.72 48.55
N GLY A 521 -22.01 -48.56 49.49
CA GLY A 521 -22.91 -49.35 50.30
C GLY A 521 -23.37 -50.66 49.64
N MET A 522 -22.73 -51.08 48.53
CA MET A 522 -23.01 -52.36 47.87
C MET A 522 -22.14 -53.48 48.46
N SER A 523 -22.69 -54.70 48.53
CA SER A 523 -21.91 -55.87 48.92
C SER A 523 -21.26 -56.47 47.67
N VAL A 524 -19.95 -56.71 47.67
CA VAL A 524 -19.22 -57.07 46.44
C VAL A 524 -18.60 -58.45 46.54
N ILE A 525 -18.87 -59.29 45.55
CA ILE A 525 -18.17 -60.57 45.33
C ILE A 525 -17.21 -60.34 44.16
N LEU A 526 -15.91 -60.47 44.41
CA LEU A 526 -14.87 -60.36 43.39
C LEU A 526 -14.20 -61.71 43.18
N MET A 527 -14.26 -62.25 41.97
CA MET A 527 -13.43 -63.35 41.51
C MET A 527 -12.28 -62.77 40.70
N ALA A 528 -11.07 -62.78 41.26
CA ALA A 528 -9.86 -62.27 40.64
C ALA A 528 -8.63 -63.08 41.08
N ALA A 529 -7.52 -62.95 40.36
CA ALA A 529 -6.24 -63.52 40.80
C ALA A 529 -5.75 -62.77 42.06
N PRO A 530 -5.16 -63.46 43.06
CA PRO A 530 -4.72 -62.82 44.30
C PRO A 530 -3.66 -61.76 44.02
N HIS A 531 -3.86 -60.55 44.56
CA HIS A 531 -2.88 -59.47 44.55
C HIS A 531 -2.35 -59.25 45.97
N SER A 532 -1.04 -59.09 46.12
CA SER A 532 -0.32 -59.37 47.38
C SER A 532 -0.54 -58.41 48.55
N GLU A 533 -1.38 -57.38 48.46
CA GLU A 533 -1.47 -56.37 49.53
C GLU A 533 -2.86 -55.73 49.64
N THR A 534 -3.88 -56.45 50.08
CA THR A 534 -5.13 -55.82 50.58
C THR A 534 -5.90 -56.75 51.51
N ALA A 535 -6.28 -56.26 52.70
CA ALA A 535 -7.14 -56.97 53.65
C ALA A 535 -8.57 -57.10 53.08
N SER A 536 -8.86 -58.23 52.45
CA SER A 536 -10.20 -58.67 52.04
C SER A 536 -10.47 -60.07 52.59
N ILE A 537 -11.71 -60.35 52.99
CA ILE A 537 -12.13 -61.70 53.38
C ILE A 537 -11.95 -62.60 52.17
N THR A 538 -11.06 -63.59 52.28
CA THR A 538 -10.72 -64.51 51.20
C THR A 538 -11.41 -65.84 51.44
N ALA A 539 -12.12 -66.35 50.43
CA ALA A 539 -12.73 -67.67 50.47
C ALA A 539 -12.30 -68.46 49.21
N PRO A 540 -11.98 -69.77 49.34
CA PRO A 540 -11.70 -70.61 48.19
C PRO A 540 -12.95 -70.77 47.33
N LEU A 541 -12.79 -70.71 46.00
CA LEU A 541 -13.91 -70.77 45.06
C LEU A 541 -14.69 -72.09 45.19
N GLU A 542 -14.00 -73.21 45.40
CA GLU A 542 -14.60 -74.53 45.51
C GLU A 542 -15.61 -74.59 46.67
N GLY A 543 -15.22 -74.14 47.86
CA GLY A 543 -16.12 -74.07 49.01
C GLY A 543 -17.28 -73.09 48.81
N ALA A 544 -17.03 -71.94 48.18
CA ALA A 544 -18.05 -70.94 47.90
C ALA A 544 -19.12 -71.41 46.90
N VAL A 545 -18.73 -72.23 45.91
CA VAL A 545 -19.63 -72.73 44.87
C VAL A 545 -20.41 -73.97 45.35
N CYS A 546 -19.81 -74.81 46.20
CA CYS A 546 -20.48 -75.96 46.81
C CYS A 546 -21.54 -75.57 47.86
N GLU A 547 -21.27 -74.51 48.65
CA GLU A 547 -22.19 -74.01 49.68
C GLU A 547 -22.48 -72.51 49.50
N PRO A 548 -23.31 -72.13 48.52
CA PRO A 548 -23.52 -70.73 48.16
C PRO A 548 -24.21 -69.90 49.26
N GLU A 549 -24.97 -70.54 50.16
CA GLU A 549 -25.63 -69.90 51.31
C GLU A 549 -24.62 -69.35 52.34
N SER A 550 -23.45 -69.97 52.46
CA SER A 550 -22.39 -69.50 53.36
C SER A 550 -21.90 -68.10 52.95
N VAL A 551 -21.75 -67.85 51.65
CA VAL A 551 -21.34 -66.55 51.09
C VAL A 551 -22.43 -65.50 51.34
N LEU A 552 -23.72 -65.87 51.18
CA LEU A 552 -24.84 -64.98 51.48
C LEU A 552 -24.92 -64.62 52.97
N GLN A 553 -24.62 -65.56 53.86
CA GLN A 553 -24.57 -65.30 55.31
C GLN A 553 -23.46 -64.32 55.67
N HIS A 554 -22.27 -64.47 55.08
CA HIS A 554 -21.15 -63.53 55.26
C HIS A 554 -21.49 -62.13 54.72
N LEU A 555 -22.13 -62.03 53.55
CA LEU A 555 -22.58 -60.76 52.97
C LEU A 555 -23.63 -60.05 53.84
N ARG A 556 -24.45 -60.80 54.59
CA ARG A 556 -25.42 -60.24 55.55
C ARG A 556 -24.78 -59.77 56.85
N GLN A 557 -23.73 -60.45 57.31
CA GLN A 557 -23.02 -60.14 58.56
C GLN A 557 -22.05 -58.96 58.41
N SER A 558 -21.40 -58.83 57.26
CA SER A 558 -20.47 -57.73 56.94
C SER A 558 -20.89 -57.01 55.65
N PRO A 559 -21.99 -56.23 55.70
CA PRO A 559 -22.39 -55.41 54.56
C PRO A 559 -21.26 -54.42 54.23
N GLN A 560 -21.05 -54.11 52.95
CA GLN A 560 -20.05 -53.15 52.46
C GLN A 560 -18.57 -53.63 52.47
N GLN A 561 -18.32 -54.93 52.64
CA GLN A 561 -16.99 -55.51 52.41
C GLN A 561 -16.90 -56.25 51.06
N VAL A 562 -15.68 -56.35 50.52
CA VAL A 562 -15.39 -57.12 49.31
C VAL A 562 -15.01 -58.54 49.73
N ILE A 563 -15.80 -59.53 49.30
CA ILE A 563 -15.45 -60.96 49.43
C ILE A 563 -14.66 -61.36 48.19
N HIS A 564 -13.43 -61.81 48.40
CA HIS A 564 -12.54 -62.23 47.33
C HIS A 564 -12.59 -63.76 47.18
N LEU A 565 -13.12 -64.22 46.05
CA LEU A 565 -13.13 -65.63 45.68
C LEU A 565 -11.86 -65.95 44.89
N VAL A 566 -10.98 -66.77 45.48
CA VAL A 566 -9.73 -67.20 44.85
C VAL A 566 -9.97 -68.52 44.11
N MET A 567 -9.58 -68.58 42.85
CA MET A 567 -9.48 -69.85 42.13
C MET A 567 -8.19 -70.54 42.55
N ASP A 568 -8.29 -71.76 43.08
CA ASP A 568 -7.12 -72.60 43.33
C ASP A 568 -6.52 -73.06 41.99
N ASP A 569 -5.21 -73.33 41.97
CA ASP A 569 -4.48 -73.74 40.76
C ASP A 569 -4.99 -75.07 40.14
N THR A 570 -5.81 -75.82 40.89
CA THR A 570 -6.42 -77.09 40.50
C THR A 570 -7.82 -76.93 39.88
N TRP A 571 -8.41 -75.73 39.91
CA TRP A 571 -9.75 -75.47 39.36
C TRP A 571 -9.74 -75.46 37.83
N THR A 572 -10.59 -76.28 37.21
CA THR A 572 -10.70 -76.40 35.74
C THR A 572 -12.16 -76.31 35.32
N TRP A 573 -12.51 -75.53 34.30
CA TRP A 573 -13.91 -75.28 33.91
C TRP A 573 -14.61 -76.49 33.23
N THR A 574 -14.63 -77.64 33.90
CA THR A 574 -15.34 -78.85 33.53
C THR A 574 -16.86 -78.59 33.47
N HIS A 575 -17.58 -79.48 32.79
CA HIS A 575 -19.03 -79.35 32.65
C HIS A 575 -19.75 -79.30 34.02
N GLU A 576 -19.31 -80.11 34.99
CA GLU A 576 -19.89 -80.16 36.33
C GLU A 576 -19.61 -78.88 37.13
N GLN A 577 -18.34 -78.42 37.16
CA GLN A 577 -17.97 -77.18 37.86
C GLN A 577 -18.66 -75.95 37.25
N ARG A 578 -18.87 -75.91 35.93
CA ARG A 578 -19.66 -74.84 35.28
C ARG A 578 -21.13 -74.86 35.69
N GLN A 579 -21.74 -76.04 35.84
CA GLN A 579 -23.12 -76.13 36.34
C GLN A 579 -23.23 -75.70 37.80
N GLN A 580 -22.26 -76.08 38.64
CA GLN A 580 -22.23 -75.65 40.04
C GLN A 580 -22.05 -74.13 40.16
N TRP A 581 -21.13 -73.55 39.37
CA TRP A 581 -20.94 -72.10 39.26
C TRP A 581 -22.22 -71.36 38.84
N GLN A 582 -22.95 -71.91 37.87
CA GLN A 582 -24.23 -71.33 37.44
C GLN A 582 -25.28 -71.38 38.55
N ARG A 583 -25.37 -72.49 39.30
CA ARG A 583 -26.28 -72.60 40.45
C ARG A 583 -25.92 -71.58 41.54
N ALA A 584 -24.63 -71.40 41.83
CA ALA A 584 -24.14 -70.40 42.76
C ALA A 584 -24.50 -68.97 42.31
N LEU A 585 -24.26 -68.61 41.05
CA LEU A 585 -24.65 -67.30 40.50
C LEU A 585 -26.16 -67.04 40.59
N VAL A 586 -26.98 -68.05 40.30
CA VAL A 586 -28.45 -67.94 40.40
C VAL A 586 -28.89 -67.75 41.85
N SER A 587 -28.20 -68.38 42.82
CA SER A 587 -28.48 -68.21 44.25
C SER A 587 -28.03 -66.85 44.79
N TRP A 588 -26.97 -66.25 44.23
CA TRP A 588 -26.46 -64.94 44.66
C TRP A 588 -27.20 -63.77 43.99
N ALA A 589 -27.80 -63.99 42.82
CA ALA A 589 -28.52 -62.99 42.04
C ALA A 589 -29.70 -62.26 42.76
N PRO A 590 -30.49 -62.88 43.66
CA PRO A 590 -31.65 -62.22 44.30
C PRO A 590 -31.26 -61.22 45.40
N ALA A 591 -29.99 -61.21 45.83
CA ALA A 591 -29.53 -60.32 46.90
C ALA A 591 -29.51 -58.86 46.41
N ARG A 592 -30.37 -58.02 47.01
CA ARG A 592 -30.45 -56.59 46.69
C ARG A 592 -29.16 -55.88 47.08
N GLY A 593 -28.63 -55.07 46.17
CA GLY A 593 -27.42 -54.28 46.41
C GLY A 593 -26.12 -55.06 46.31
N THR A 594 -26.13 -56.27 45.73
CA THR A 594 -24.92 -57.07 45.51
C THR A 594 -24.32 -56.84 44.13
N VAL A 595 -22.99 -56.75 44.04
CA VAL A 595 -22.23 -56.68 42.78
C VAL A 595 -21.34 -57.91 42.68
N ILE A 596 -21.35 -58.60 41.55
CA ILE A 596 -20.49 -59.75 41.28
C ILE A 596 -19.56 -59.40 40.11
N LEU A 597 -18.26 -59.29 40.39
CA LEU A 597 -17.22 -59.02 39.40
C LEU A 597 -16.42 -60.30 39.14
N VAL A 598 -16.34 -60.73 37.88
CA VAL A 598 -15.67 -61.96 37.46
C VAL A 598 -14.53 -61.62 36.51
N GLN A 599 -13.29 -61.78 36.94
CA GLN A 599 -12.13 -61.58 36.06
C GLN A 599 -11.96 -62.77 35.10
N LEU A 600 -11.97 -62.47 33.81
CA LEU A 600 -11.82 -63.43 32.73
C LEU A 600 -10.52 -63.15 31.97
N ALA A 601 -9.51 -63.96 32.23
CA ALA A 601 -8.21 -63.89 31.57
C ALA A 601 -8.19 -64.71 30.27
N SER A 602 -7.40 -64.26 29.29
CA SER A 602 -7.19 -64.96 28.01
C SER A 602 -8.51 -65.28 27.28
N PRO A 603 -9.29 -64.27 26.85
CA PRO A 603 -10.58 -64.43 26.18
C PRO A 603 -10.53 -65.24 24.87
N GLY A 604 -9.34 -65.49 24.32
CA GLY A 604 -9.14 -66.40 23.18
C GLY A 604 -9.24 -67.89 23.53
N ARG A 605 -9.28 -68.28 24.81
CA ARG A 605 -9.47 -69.68 25.21
C ARG A 605 -10.96 -70.05 25.19
N PRO A 606 -11.32 -71.24 24.67
CA PRO A 606 -12.72 -71.65 24.56
C PRO A 606 -13.40 -71.77 25.94
N GLU A 607 -12.66 -72.15 26.98
CA GLU A 607 -13.17 -72.25 28.35
C GLU A 607 -13.63 -70.89 28.90
N THR A 608 -12.81 -69.84 28.72
CA THR A 608 -13.14 -68.47 29.13
C THR A 608 -14.36 -67.94 28.38
N LEU A 609 -14.48 -68.26 27.08
CA LEU A 609 -15.60 -67.86 26.24
C LEU A 609 -16.92 -68.49 26.71
N LEU A 610 -16.90 -69.76 27.10
CA LEU A 610 -18.08 -70.49 27.60
C LEU A 610 -18.59 -69.95 28.94
N VAL A 611 -17.69 -69.43 29.78
CA VAL A 611 -18.05 -68.73 31.02
C VAL A 611 -18.58 -67.33 30.70
N ALA A 612 -17.93 -66.62 29.78
CA ALA A 612 -18.29 -65.27 29.35
C ALA A 612 -19.71 -65.19 28.73
N GLU A 613 -20.09 -66.19 27.93
CA GLU A 613 -21.41 -66.29 27.29
C GLU A 613 -22.56 -66.25 28.30
N ARG A 614 -22.33 -66.77 29.51
CA ARG A 614 -23.36 -66.90 30.55
C ARG A 614 -23.40 -65.72 31.51
N LEU A 615 -22.55 -64.72 31.32
CA LEU A 615 -22.54 -63.48 32.10
C LEU A 615 -23.40 -62.40 31.40
N PRO A 616 -24.24 -61.67 32.14
CA PRO A 616 -25.18 -60.72 31.54
C PRO A 616 -24.51 -59.46 30.99
N ASN A 617 -23.33 -59.09 31.50
CA ASN A 617 -22.59 -57.89 31.10
C ASN A 617 -21.09 -58.18 31.09
N LEU A 618 -20.40 -57.78 30.02
CA LEU A 618 -18.94 -57.88 29.91
C LEU A 618 -18.31 -56.51 29.67
N VAL A 619 -17.19 -56.25 30.33
CA VAL A 619 -16.41 -55.01 30.18
C VAL A 619 -14.99 -55.38 29.76
N TRP A 620 -14.50 -54.72 28.72
CA TRP A 620 -13.14 -54.92 28.22
C TRP A 620 -12.16 -54.05 29.00
N ILE A 621 -11.08 -54.63 29.52
CA ILE A 621 -9.97 -53.88 30.10
C ILE A 621 -8.76 -54.02 29.16
N GLY A 622 -8.44 -52.93 28.46
CA GLY A 622 -7.26 -52.86 27.61
C GLY A 622 -6.08 -52.21 28.33
N GLN A 623 -4.86 -52.56 27.97
CA GLN A 623 -3.63 -52.03 28.54
C GLN A 623 -2.86 -51.20 27.48
N SER A 624 -2.42 -50.00 27.86
CA SER A 624 -1.73 -49.07 26.96
C SER A 624 -0.38 -49.61 26.49
N GLY A 625 -0.13 -49.56 25.17
CA GLY A 625 1.15 -49.90 24.54
C GLY A 625 1.45 -51.40 24.39
N SER A 626 0.69 -52.27 25.06
CA SER A 626 0.78 -53.73 24.93
C SER A 626 -0.26 -54.32 23.98
N ASP A 627 -1.46 -53.73 23.93
CA ASP A 627 -2.55 -54.27 23.13
C ASP A 627 -2.49 -53.75 21.69
N GLU A 628 -2.66 -54.64 20.72
CA GLU A 628 -2.78 -54.26 19.31
C GLU A 628 -4.26 -54.10 18.92
N VAL A 629 -4.54 -53.11 18.07
CA VAL A 629 -5.90 -52.81 17.61
C VAL A 629 -6.53 -54.01 16.89
N GLU A 630 -5.78 -54.69 16.02
CA GLU A 630 -6.26 -55.83 15.22
C GLU A 630 -6.56 -57.06 16.08
N SER A 631 -5.65 -57.40 17.01
CA SER A 631 -5.82 -58.52 17.95
C SER A 631 -7.05 -58.31 18.86
N THR A 632 -7.21 -57.09 19.38
CA THR A 632 -8.38 -56.71 20.21
C THR A 632 -9.69 -56.84 19.43
N GLN A 633 -9.72 -56.41 18.17
CA GLN A 633 -10.89 -56.55 17.30
C GLN A 633 -11.23 -58.01 17.01
N ALA A 634 -10.23 -58.85 16.77
CA ALA A 634 -10.44 -60.28 16.51
C ALA A 634 -11.09 -60.98 17.71
N VAL A 635 -10.57 -60.74 18.91
CA VAL A 635 -11.11 -61.30 20.16
C VAL A 635 -12.55 -60.84 20.42
N LEU A 636 -12.82 -59.54 20.28
CA LEU A 636 -14.16 -59.00 20.53
C LEU A 636 -15.19 -59.45 19.47
N LYS A 637 -14.76 -59.68 18.23
CA LYS A 637 -15.60 -60.32 17.21
C LYS A 637 -16.01 -61.72 17.64
N THR A 638 -15.09 -62.52 18.17
CA THR A 638 -15.38 -63.86 18.70
C THR A 638 -16.35 -63.80 19.88
N CYS A 639 -16.17 -62.87 20.83
CA CYS A 639 -17.10 -62.69 21.94
C CYS A 639 -18.51 -62.29 21.47
N ARG A 640 -18.63 -61.39 20.50
CA ARG A 640 -19.93 -61.00 19.92
C ARG A 640 -20.60 -62.16 19.19
N ALA A 641 -19.84 -62.96 18.44
CA ALA A 641 -20.35 -64.14 17.76
C ALA A 641 -20.86 -65.22 18.74
N ALA A 642 -20.25 -65.30 19.93
CA ALA A 642 -20.68 -66.18 21.01
C ALA A 642 -21.89 -65.65 21.82
N GLY A 643 -22.49 -64.52 21.43
CA GLY A 643 -23.68 -63.97 22.11
C GLY A 643 -23.39 -63.17 23.39
N CYS A 644 -22.13 -62.83 23.67
CA CYS A 644 -21.75 -62.06 24.84
C CYS A 644 -22.20 -60.58 24.74
N ARG A 645 -22.76 -60.01 25.82
CA ARG A 645 -23.15 -58.59 25.89
C ARG A 645 -21.99 -57.71 26.39
N LEU A 646 -21.33 -57.01 25.48
CA LEU A 646 -20.25 -56.06 25.79
C LEU A 646 -20.83 -54.67 26.13
N VAL A 647 -20.53 -54.17 27.32
CA VAL A 647 -21.12 -52.95 27.90
C VAL A 647 -20.20 -51.73 27.77
N GLY A 648 -18.89 -51.92 27.85
CA GLY A 648 -17.94 -50.82 27.79
C GLY A 648 -16.49 -51.29 27.77
N ALA A 649 -15.57 -50.34 27.58
CA ALA A 649 -14.14 -50.57 27.65
C ALA A 649 -13.45 -49.63 28.64
N VAL A 650 -12.33 -50.06 29.19
CA VAL A 650 -11.52 -49.29 30.14
C VAL A 650 -10.05 -49.44 29.76
N LEU A 651 -9.28 -48.35 29.83
CA LEU A 651 -7.85 -48.35 29.51
C LEU A 651 -6.99 -48.28 30.77
N ASP A 652 -6.09 -49.23 30.96
CA ASP A 652 -5.08 -49.24 32.01
C ASP A 652 -3.76 -48.62 31.50
N GLN A 653 -3.04 -47.93 32.37
CA GLN A 653 -1.73 -47.28 32.12
C GLN A 653 -1.68 -46.27 30.96
N ALA A 654 -2.70 -45.42 30.78
CA ALA A 654 -2.71 -44.42 29.72
C ALA A 654 -1.50 -43.44 29.82
N PRO A 655 -0.89 -43.03 28.68
CA PRO A 655 0.29 -42.18 28.67
C PRO A 655 0.01 -40.79 29.23
N ARG A 656 1.00 -40.23 29.94
CA ARG A 656 0.96 -38.86 30.49
C ARG A 656 1.55 -37.87 29.48
N TYR A 657 0.71 -37.15 28.75
CA TYR A 657 1.17 -36.07 27.86
C TYR A 657 1.65 -34.86 28.68
N ARG A 658 2.95 -34.51 28.61
CA ARG A 658 3.53 -33.35 29.30
C ARG A 658 3.29 -32.04 28.52
N LEU A 659 2.08 -31.49 28.58
CA LEU A 659 1.76 -30.19 27.95
C LEU A 659 2.31 -28.96 28.69
N GLY A 660 2.80 -29.10 29.93
CA GLY A 660 3.23 -27.97 30.79
C GLY A 660 4.53 -27.27 30.40
N LEU A 661 5.27 -27.72 29.37
CA LEU A 661 6.54 -27.11 28.94
C LEU A 661 6.40 -26.19 27.72
N LEU A 662 5.22 -26.12 27.09
CA LEU A 662 4.92 -25.16 26.02
C LEU A 662 5.06 -23.70 26.47
N ASN A 663 4.79 -23.41 27.75
CA ASN A 663 5.00 -22.07 28.34
C ASN A 663 6.48 -21.69 28.54
N LYS A 664 7.40 -22.66 28.56
CA LYS A 664 8.84 -22.37 28.78
C LYS A 664 9.60 -22.18 27.46
N ILE A 665 9.16 -22.82 26.39
CA ILE A 665 9.80 -22.72 25.06
C ILE A 665 9.21 -21.58 24.23
N THR A 666 7.94 -21.19 24.44
CA THR A 666 7.43 -19.92 23.91
C THR A 666 8.23 -18.72 24.42
N LEU A 667 8.71 -18.75 25.67
CA LEU A 667 9.58 -17.73 26.23
C LEU A 667 11.00 -17.76 25.62
N ALA A 668 11.57 -18.95 25.37
CA ALA A 668 12.92 -19.09 24.81
C ALA A 668 12.98 -18.85 23.28
N ALA A 669 11.94 -19.23 22.53
CA ALA A 669 11.80 -18.93 21.11
C ALA A 669 11.46 -17.44 20.88
N ALA A 670 10.69 -16.80 21.79
CA ALA A 670 10.48 -15.36 21.76
C ALA A 670 11.75 -14.56 22.09
N LEU A 671 12.64 -15.09 22.95
CA LEU A 671 13.95 -14.48 23.24
C LEU A 671 14.95 -14.60 22.09
N PHE A 672 14.86 -15.62 21.24
CA PHE A 672 15.72 -15.75 20.04
C PHE A 672 15.15 -15.07 18.79
N LEU A 673 13.82 -14.95 18.65
CA LEU A 673 13.18 -14.14 17.60
C LEU A 673 13.06 -12.65 17.95
N GLY A 674 13.32 -12.25 19.20
CA GLY A 674 13.22 -10.86 19.65
C GLY A 674 14.29 -9.90 19.11
N CYS A 675 15.36 -10.40 18.47
CA CYS A 675 16.41 -9.53 17.91
C CYS A 675 16.17 -9.06 16.48
N PHE A 676 15.16 -9.56 15.77
CA PHE A 676 14.87 -9.09 14.41
C PHE A 676 13.38 -9.16 14.15
N SER A 677 12.61 -8.21 14.69
CA SER A 677 11.35 -7.74 14.11
C SER A 677 10.75 -6.66 15.00
N SER A 678 11.24 -5.42 14.87
CA SER A 678 10.33 -4.28 14.86
C SER A 678 9.60 -4.27 13.52
N VAL A 679 8.79 -5.32 13.28
CA VAL A 679 7.68 -5.20 12.32
C VAL A 679 6.64 -4.41 13.09
N GLN A 680 6.72 -3.09 12.95
CA GLN A 680 5.61 -2.21 13.28
C GLN A 680 4.39 -2.80 12.56
N ALA A 681 3.43 -3.34 13.33
CA ALA A 681 2.24 -3.92 12.77
C ALA A 681 1.59 -2.86 11.89
N ALA A 682 1.70 -3.00 10.58
CA ALA A 682 1.03 -2.14 9.64
C ALA A 682 -0.47 -2.31 9.90
N GLU A 683 -1.10 -1.29 10.44
CA GLU A 683 -2.54 -1.26 10.65
C GLU A 683 -3.20 -1.50 9.29
N SER A 684 -3.89 -2.62 9.15
CA SER A 684 -4.39 -3.07 7.85
C SER A 684 -5.46 -2.09 7.35
N LEU A 685 -5.31 -1.65 6.09
CA LEU A 685 -6.20 -0.67 5.49
C LEU A 685 -7.59 -1.30 5.27
N THR A 686 -8.56 -0.91 6.10
CA THR A 686 -9.96 -1.31 5.97
C THR A 686 -10.70 -0.44 4.95
N LEU A 687 -11.65 -1.05 4.24
CA LEU A 687 -12.56 -0.41 3.30
C LEU A 687 -13.71 0.31 4.03
N GLY A 688 -14.32 1.28 3.36
CA GLY A 688 -15.47 2.00 3.86
C GLY A 688 -16.41 2.51 2.76
N PRO A 689 -17.51 3.17 3.13
CA PRO A 689 -18.50 3.70 2.18
C PRO A 689 -17.89 4.67 1.16
N GLY A 690 -18.25 4.52 -0.11
CA GLY A 690 -17.73 5.34 -1.21
C GLY A 690 -16.41 4.86 -1.83
N ASP A 691 -15.74 3.87 -1.23
CA ASP A 691 -14.58 3.23 -1.87
C ASP A 691 -15.00 2.45 -3.12
N ALA A 692 -14.10 2.36 -4.08
CA ALA A 692 -14.30 1.58 -5.30
C ALA A 692 -13.19 0.55 -5.48
N ILE A 693 -13.56 -0.65 -5.90
CA ILE A 693 -12.66 -1.77 -6.13
C ILE A 693 -12.89 -2.39 -7.51
N ASN A 694 -11.84 -2.95 -8.08
CA ASN A 694 -11.91 -3.80 -9.25
C ASN A 694 -11.97 -5.26 -8.80
N ILE A 695 -12.87 -6.02 -9.39
CA ILE A 695 -13.04 -7.44 -9.13
C ILE A 695 -12.78 -8.19 -10.43
N THR A 696 -11.79 -9.07 -10.44
CA THR A 696 -11.41 -9.88 -11.60
C THR A 696 -11.40 -11.35 -11.22
N VAL A 697 -11.88 -12.20 -12.11
CA VAL A 697 -11.88 -13.65 -11.95
C VAL A 697 -10.79 -14.22 -12.84
N ILE A 698 -9.85 -14.95 -12.26
CA ILE A 698 -8.71 -15.51 -13.00
C ILE A 698 -9.24 -16.54 -14.02
N GLY A 699 -8.89 -16.35 -15.28
CA GLY A 699 -9.28 -17.23 -16.39
C GLY A 699 -10.69 -16.98 -16.97
N GLN A 700 -11.44 -16.00 -16.43
CA GLN A 700 -12.81 -15.68 -16.87
C GLN A 700 -13.03 -14.16 -16.94
N PRO A 701 -12.55 -13.48 -17.99
CA PRO A 701 -12.65 -12.03 -18.12
C PRO A 701 -14.10 -11.52 -18.21
N GLU A 702 -15.07 -12.36 -18.60
CA GLU A 702 -16.49 -12.00 -18.68
C GLU A 702 -17.12 -11.57 -17.35
N TYR A 703 -16.56 -12.06 -16.22
CA TYR A 703 -16.99 -11.70 -14.87
C TYR A 703 -16.20 -10.52 -14.28
N ALA A 704 -15.21 -10.00 -15.00
CA ALA A 704 -14.48 -8.83 -14.54
C ALA A 704 -15.41 -7.60 -14.47
N ARG A 705 -15.35 -6.88 -13.36
CA ARG A 705 -16.06 -5.61 -13.16
C ARG A 705 -15.09 -4.60 -12.57
N THR A 706 -15.04 -3.44 -13.21
CA THR A 706 -14.23 -2.30 -12.77
C THR A 706 -15.10 -1.30 -12.03
N GLY A 707 -14.54 -0.67 -11.00
CA GLY A 707 -15.22 0.38 -10.24
C GLY A 707 -16.46 -0.07 -9.47
N VAL A 708 -16.46 -1.28 -8.90
CA VAL A 708 -17.53 -1.72 -7.99
C VAL A 708 -17.44 -0.90 -6.72
N THR A 709 -18.48 -0.09 -6.44
CA THR A 709 -18.51 0.83 -5.32
C THR A 709 -19.14 0.21 -4.08
N ILE A 710 -18.64 0.61 -2.91
CA ILE A 710 -19.24 0.29 -1.61
C ILE A 710 -20.32 1.33 -1.34
N GLY A 711 -21.55 0.87 -1.13
CA GLY A 711 -22.70 1.72 -0.85
C GLY A 711 -22.58 2.51 0.45
N PRO A 712 -23.44 3.53 0.65
CA PRO A 712 -23.47 4.33 1.88
C PRO A 712 -23.82 3.51 3.13
N ASP A 713 -24.49 2.37 2.96
CA ASP A 713 -24.77 1.37 4.00
C ASP A 713 -23.57 0.46 4.31
N GLY A 714 -22.44 0.67 3.63
CA GLY A 714 -21.21 -0.12 3.78
C GLY A 714 -21.27 -1.49 3.11
N ARG A 715 -22.28 -1.73 2.27
CA ARG A 715 -22.47 -3.00 1.57
C ARG A 715 -22.00 -2.93 0.12
N LEU A 716 -21.55 -4.08 -0.37
CA LEU A 716 -21.13 -4.29 -1.74
C LEU A 716 -21.95 -5.43 -2.36
N THR A 717 -22.34 -5.25 -3.61
CA THR A 717 -23.06 -6.26 -4.39
C THR A 717 -22.27 -6.59 -5.64
N TYR A 718 -22.01 -7.87 -5.86
CA TYR A 718 -21.28 -8.34 -7.03
C TYR A 718 -21.84 -9.70 -7.46
N LEU A 719 -22.33 -9.78 -8.70
CA LEU A 719 -23.02 -10.96 -9.25
C LEU A 719 -24.21 -11.38 -8.34
N GLN A 720 -24.29 -12.66 -7.96
CA GLN A 720 -25.31 -13.21 -7.05
C GLN A 720 -24.99 -12.98 -5.57
N ALA A 721 -23.78 -12.52 -5.25
CA ALA A 721 -23.41 -12.17 -3.88
C ALA A 721 -23.89 -10.74 -3.57
N GLN A 722 -25.09 -10.66 -2.99
CA GLN A 722 -25.77 -9.41 -2.69
C GLN A 722 -25.58 -9.00 -1.23
N GLY A 723 -25.39 -7.70 -0.99
CA GLY A 723 -25.42 -7.14 0.37
C GLY A 723 -24.25 -7.58 1.26
N ILE A 724 -23.08 -7.86 0.70
CA ILE A 724 -21.90 -8.21 1.48
C ILE A 724 -21.43 -6.97 2.24
N GLN A 725 -21.42 -7.06 3.58
CA GLN A 725 -20.80 -6.03 4.42
C GLN A 725 -19.31 -5.95 4.09
N ALA A 726 -18.90 -4.85 3.44
CA ALA A 726 -17.54 -4.57 2.99
C ALA A 726 -16.87 -3.48 3.83
N ALA A 727 -17.64 -2.52 4.36
CA ALA A 727 -17.11 -1.52 5.28
C ALA A 727 -16.55 -2.19 6.55
N GLY A 728 -15.35 -1.79 6.94
CA GLY A 728 -14.59 -2.34 8.07
C GLY A 728 -13.78 -3.60 7.74
N LEU A 729 -13.92 -4.18 6.54
CA LEU A 729 -13.11 -5.31 6.10
C LEU A 729 -11.85 -4.86 5.38
N THR A 730 -10.79 -5.64 5.50
CA THR A 730 -9.62 -5.55 4.61
C THR A 730 -9.95 -6.12 3.22
N ILE A 731 -9.11 -5.82 2.23
CA ILE A 731 -9.26 -6.33 0.86
C ILE A 731 -9.22 -7.86 0.84
N ASP A 732 -8.34 -8.47 1.64
CA ASP A 732 -8.22 -9.93 1.74
C ASP A 732 -9.43 -10.59 2.40
N GLU A 733 -9.95 -9.99 3.46
CA GLU A 733 -11.17 -10.46 4.12
C GLU A 733 -12.38 -10.32 3.19
N LEU A 734 -12.48 -9.21 2.44
CA LEU A 734 -13.52 -9.02 1.45
C LEU A 734 -13.44 -10.07 0.33
N ARG A 735 -12.22 -10.34 -0.17
CA ARG A 735 -11.98 -11.39 -1.18
C ARG A 735 -12.41 -12.76 -0.67
N GLN A 736 -12.05 -13.12 0.56
CA GLN A 736 -12.41 -14.40 1.17
C GLN A 736 -13.93 -14.52 1.34
N LYS A 737 -14.59 -13.44 1.79
CA LYS A 737 -16.04 -13.39 1.97
C LYS A 737 -16.80 -13.49 0.65
N LEU A 738 -16.36 -12.75 -0.37
CA LEU A 738 -16.89 -12.84 -1.74
C LEU A 738 -16.71 -14.24 -2.32
N SER A 739 -15.52 -14.83 -2.18
CA SER A 739 -15.23 -16.19 -2.66
C SER A 739 -16.10 -17.23 -1.97
N SER A 740 -16.26 -17.13 -0.64
CA SER A 740 -17.12 -18.03 0.12
C SER A 740 -18.58 -17.95 -0.32
N ASP A 741 -19.12 -16.76 -0.56
CA ASP A 741 -20.53 -16.59 -0.94
C ASP A 741 -20.77 -17.04 -2.39
N LEU A 742 -19.86 -16.68 -3.29
CA LEU A 742 -19.94 -17.05 -4.71
C LEU A 742 -19.67 -18.53 -4.96
N SER A 743 -18.95 -19.23 -4.06
CA SER A 743 -18.73 -20.67 -4.16
C SER A 743 -20.02 -21.51 -4.12
N ARG A 744 -21.12 -20.93 -3.62
CA ARG A 744 -22.46 -21.55 -3.64
C ARG A 744 -23.06 -21.61 -5.04
N TYR A 745 -22.63 -20.71 -5.92
CA TYR A 745 -23.17 -20.53 -7.27
C TYR A 745 -22.17 -20.95 -8.35
N TYR A 746 -20.87 -20.87 -8.08
CA TYR A 746 -19.79 -21.13 -9.04
C TYR A 746 -18.71 -22.05 -8.48
N LYS A 747 -18.25 -23.02 -9.27
CA LYS A 747 -17.13 -23.93 -8.90
C LYS A 747 -15.79 -23.31 -9.26
N ASN A 748 -14.77 -23.49 -8.40
CA ASN A 748 -13.38 -23.03 -8.62
C ASN A 748 -13.25 -21.53 -8.95
N PHE A 749 -14.01 -20.69 -8.25
CA PHE A 749 -14.09 -19.26 -8.52
C PHE A 749 -12.95 -18.49 -7.83
N ASN A 750 -11.83 -18.30 -8.55
CA ASN A 750 -10.63 -17.63 -8.06
C ASN A 750 -10.70 -16.12 -8.32
N LEU A 751 -10.98 -15.37 -7.26
CA LEU A 751 -11.17 -13.92 -7.30
C LEU A 751 -9.90 -13.17 -6.93
N VAL A 752 -9.65 -12.09 -7.67
CA VAL A 752 -8.68 -11.06 -7.37
C VAL A 752 -9.44 -9.75 -7.17
N VAL A 753 -9.19 -9.09 -6.04
CA VAL A 753 -9.77 -7.80 -5.71
C VAL A 753 -8.63 -6.80 -5.64
N THR A 754 -8.69 -5.73 -6.43
CA THR A 754 -7.71 -4.64 -6.39
C THR A 754 -8.41 -3.31 -6.07
N PRO A 755 -7.80 -2.44 -5.27
CA PRO A 755 -8.40 -1.14 -4.98
C PRO A 755 -8.35 -0.25 -6.21
N MET A 756 -9.41 0.51 -6.46
CA MET A 756 -9.47 1.52 -7.52
C MET A 756 -9.37 2.93 -6.93
N THR A 757 -10.23 3.25 -5.96
CA THR A 757 -10.19 4.56 -5.28
C THR A 757 -10.58 4.42 -3.81
N PHE A 758 -9.83 5.07 -2.92
CA PHE A 758 -10.19 5.24 -1.51
C PHE A 758 -10.84 6.61 -1.31
N GLN A 759 -12.15 6.61 -1.04
CA GLN A 759 -12.92 7.83 -0.75
C GLN A 759 -13.49 7.83 0.67
N SER A 760 -13.49 6.70 1.37
CA SER A 760 -14.09 6.55 2.70
C SER A 760 -13.22 7.15 3.81
N ARG A 761 -11.91 7.24 3.58
CA ARG A 761 -10.92 7.69 4.57
C ARG A 761 -10.35 9.03 4.14
N LYS A 762 -10.75 10.09 4.84
CA LYS A 762 -10.26 11.45 4.57
C LYS A 762 -9.76 12.12 5.83
N VAL A 763 -8.78 13.00 5.66
CA VAL A 763 -8.37 14.00 6.66
C VAL A 763 -8.77 15.38 6.16
N TYR A 764 -9.17 16.27 7.05
CA TYR A 764 -9.53 17.64 6.70
C TYR A 764 -8.39 18.58 7.07
N VAL A 765 -7.84 19.29 6.07
CA VAL A 765 -6.78 20.28 6.28
C VAL A 765 -7.29 21.65 5.86
N LEU A 766 -7.34 22.58 6.80
CA LEU A 766 -7.86 23.93 6.60
C LEU A 766 -6.91 25.00 7.13
N GLY A 767 -7.11 26.24 6.70
CA GLY A 767 -6.34 27.39 7.14
C GLY A 767 -5.31 27.85 6.10
N LYS A 768 -4.10 28.22 6.55
CA LYS A 768 -2.99 28.74 5.73
C LYS A 768 -2.07 27.63 5.22
N VAL A 769 -2.64 26.75 4.43
CA VAL A 769 -1.96 25.74 3.62
C VAL A 769 -2.26 25.98 2.14
N VAL A 770 -1.41 25.51 1.24
CA VAL A 770 -1.57 25.74 -0.21
C VAL A 770 -2.86 25.10 -0.75
N LYS A 771 -3.08 23.81 -0.48
CA LYS A 771 -4.28 23.06 -0.86
C LYS A 771 -5.14 22.81 0.38
N LYS A 772 -6.31 23.46 0.42
CA LYS A 772 -7.29 23.37 1.52
C LYS A 772 -8.38 22.40 1.15
N GLY A 773 -8.82 21.58 2.10
CA GLY A 773 -9.95 20.66 1.91
C GLY A 773 -9.70 19.27 2.45
N ALA A 774 -10.45 18.30 1.92
CA ALA A 774 -10.33 16.90 2.32
C ALA A 774 -9.24 16.20 1.48
N ILE A 775 -8.29 15.56 2.15
CA ILE A 775 -7.25 14.73 1.55
C ILE A 775 -7.59 13.27 1.82
N ASN A 776 -7.61 12.44 0.77
CA ASN A 776 -7.91 11.01 0.91
C ASN A 776 -6.67 10.26 1.43
N LEU A 777 -6.87 9.32 2.36
CA LEU A 777 -5.81 8.48 2.92
C LEU A 777 -5.82 7.12 2.21
N ASP A 778 -4.91 6.92 1.28
CA ASP A 778 -4.67 5.64 0.57
C ASP A 778 -3.64 4.74 1.27
N ARG A 779 -2.82 5.33 2.16
CA ARG A 779 -1.84 4.66 3.02
C ARG A 779 -1.77 5.36 4.38
N PRO A 780 -1.11 4.75 5.39
CA PRO A 780 -0.78 5.47 6.63
C PRO A 780 0.10 6.69 6.30
N LEU A 781 -0.37 7.89 6.64
CA LEU A 781 0.37 9.15 6.44
C LEU A 781 0.64 9.80 7.80
N THR A 782 1.81 10.40 7.92
CA THR A 782 2.20 11.24 9.06
C THR A 782 1.74 12.68 8.87
N LEU A 783 1.76 13.46 9.95
CA LEU A 783 1.36 14.86 9.95
C LEU A 783 2.15 15.70 8.93
N LEU A 784 3.46 15.48 8.86
CA LEU A 784 4.35 16.16 7.92
C LEU A 784 4.01 15.79 6.47
N GLU A 785 3.77 14.51 6.19
CA GLU A 785 3.38 14.04 4.86
C GLU A 785 2.02 14.58 4.42
N VAL A 786 1.06 14.71 5.34
CA VAL A 786 -0.25 15.32 5.05
C VAL A 786 -0.09 16.80 4.69
N VAL A 787 0.77 17.55 5.39
CA VAL A 787 1.07 18.95 5.04
C VAL A 787 1.82 19.05 3.71
N ALA A 788 2.74 18.12 3.42
CA ALA A 788 3.42 18.05 2.13
C ALA A 788 2.45 17.75 0.97
N GLU A 789 1.50 16.83 1.17
CA GLU A 789 0.44 16.51 0.21
C GLU A 789 -0.49 17.72 -0.03
N ALA A 790 -0.71 18.51 1.03
CA ALA A 790 -1.39 19.81 0.95
C ALA A 790 -0.57 20.89 0.23
N GLY A 791 0.64 20.59 -0.26
CA GLY A 791 1.52 21.54 -0.96
C GLY A 791 2.32 22.46 -0.03
N GLY A 792 2.41 22.13 1.26
CA GLY A 792 3.08 22.92 2.28
C GLY A 792 2.22 24.05 2.87
N LEU A 793 2.85 24.82 3.77
CA LEU A 793 2.25 26.00 4.38
C LEU A 793 2.17 27.14 3.34
N GLU A 794 1.11 27.94 3.41
CA GLU A 794 0.92 29.08 2.51
C GLU A 794 1.96 30.17 2.82
N THR A 795 2.72 30.60 1.82
CA THR A 795 3.74 31.66 1.96
C THR A 795 3.27 32.97 1.31
N GLY A 796 3.77 34.10 1.80
CA GLY A 796 3.50 35.42 1.27
C GLY A 796 4.74 36.31 1.28
N LEU A 797 4.70 37.42 0.55
CA LEU A 797 5.77 38.41 0.54
C LEU A 797 5.50 39.49 1.60
N PHE A 798 6.42 39.64 2.55
CA PHE A 798 6.42 40.73 3.50
C PHE A 798 7.77 41.43 3.45
N GLN A 799 7.77 42.73 3.11
CA GLN A 799 9.00 43.54 3.01
C GLN A 799 10.12 42.87 2.17
N GLN A 800 9.76 42.34 0.99
CA GLN A 800 10.66 41.63 0.06
C GLN A 800 11.19 40.26 0.54
N ASN A 801 10.76 39.76 1.70
CA ASN A 801 11.06 38.40 2.15
C ASN A 801 9.84 37.49 2.03
N THR A 802 10.06 36.22 1.68
CA THR A 802 9.04 35.17 1.72
C THR A 802 8.85 34.71 3.16
N VAL A 803 7.64 34.83 3.69
CA VAL A 803 7.27 34.46 5.06
C VAL A 803 6.10 33.49 5.03
N GLU A 804 6.12 32.49 5.91
CA GLU A 804 4.98 31.60 6.12
C GLU A 804 3.82 32.36 6.78
N LEU A 805 2.62 32.24 6.21
CA LEU A 805 1.43 32.94 6.71
C LEU A 805 0.67 32.15 7.77
N ALA A 806 1.10 30.92 8.07
CA ALA A 806 0.51 30.05 9.06
C ALA A 806 1.07 30.32 10.46
N ASP A 807 0.19 30.44 11.46
CA ASP A 807 0.58 30.50 12.86
C ASP A 807 0.70 29.08 13.44
N LEU A 808 1.93 28.57 13.48
CA LEU A 808 2.24 27.23 13.97
C LEU A 808 1.97 27.06 15.47
N GLY A 809 2.21 28.08 16.29
CA GLY A 809 1.97 28.01 17.74
C GLY A 809 0.49 27.83 18.10
N ARG A 810 -0.42 28.31 17.25
CA ARG A 810 -1.88 28.14 17.41
C ARG A 810 -2.46 27.04 16.53
N SER A 811 -1.65 26.41 15.69
CA SER A 811 -2.08 25.29 14.87
C SER A 811 -2.44 24.09 15.75
N PHE A 812 -3.41 23.31 15.30
CA PHE A 812 -3.89 22.17 16.08
C PHE A 812 -4.41 21.04 15.22
N LEU A 813 -4.33 19.84 15.79
CA LEU A 813 -4.97 18.65 15.28
C LEU A 813 -6.06 18.22 16.27
N ILE A 814 -7.27 17.98 15.76
CA ILE A 814 -8.38 17.38 16.50
C ILE A 814 -8.62 15.98 15.96
N ARG A 815 -8.75 15.01 16.87
CA ARG A 815 -9.18 13.64 16.58
C ARG A 815 -10.48 13.37 17.32
N GLY A 816 -11.55 13.09 16.59
CA GLY A 816 -12.89 12.99 17.16
C GLY A 816 -13.33 14.31 17.79
N GLN A 817 -13.38 14.37 19.13
CA GLN A 817 -13.74 15.58 19.88
C GLN A 817 -12.60 16.16 20.73
N SER A 818 -11.41 15.58 20.65
CA SER A 818 -10.27 15.94 21.50
C SER A 818 -9.14 16.55 20.68
N ARG A 819 -8.56 17.65 21.17
CA ARG A 819 -7.33 18.23 20.62
C ARG A 819 -6.14 17.37 21.04
N LEU A 820 -5.34 16.93 20.07
CA LEU A 820 -4.09 16.23 20.38
C LEU A 820 -3.00 17.24 20.82
N PRO A 821 -2.17 16.88 21.80
CA PRO A 821 -1.06 17.71 22.26
C PRO A 821 0.13 17.59 21.30
N VAL A 822 -0.02 18.10 20.08
CA VAL A 822 1.06 18.17 19.08
C VAL A 822 1.54 19.60 18.96
N ASP A 823 2.85 19.80 19.16
CA ASP A 823 3.50 21.09 18.93
C ASP A 823 3.97 21.21 17.47
N MET A 824 3.21 21.97 16.69
CA MET A 824 3.46 22.18 15.27
C MET A 824 4.70 23.07 15.04
N GLU A 825 5.00 23.98 15.96
CA GLU A 825 6.18 24.84 15.86
C GLU A 825 7.46 24.01 16.06
N ALA A 826 7.46 23.14 17.06
CA ALA A 826 8.58 22.23 17.30
C ALA A 826 8.82 21.27 16.12
N LEU A 827 7.75 20.76 15.51
CA LEU A 827 7.86 19.87 14.35
C LEU A 827 8.44 20.59 13.12
N PHE A 828 7.83 21.70 12.70
CA PHE A 828 8.16 22.33 11.41
C PHE A 828 9.37 23.27 11.48
N LEU A 829 9.59 23.98 12.59
CA LEU A 829 10.71 24.94 12.70
C LEU A 829 11.93 24.36 13.43
N LYS A 830 11.73 23.50 14.44
CA LYS A 830 12.83 22.95 15.25
C LYS A 830 13.25 21.54 14.81
N GLY A 831 12.48 20.91 13.92
CA GLY A 831 12.76 19.57 13.39
C GLY A 831 12.56 18.44 14.40
N ASP A 832 11.74 18.65 15.44
CA ASP A 832 11.45 17.61 16.43
C ASP A 832 10.47 16.57 15.87
N MET A 833 11.04 15.48 15.35
CA MET A 833 10.27 14.37 14.76
C MET A 833 9.42 13.60 15.78
N THR A 834 9.62 13.79 17.09
CA THR A 834 8.75 13.15 18.10
C THR A 834 7.31 13.66 18.05
N GLN A 835 7.12 14.86 17.49
CA GLN A 835 5.81 15.47 17.24
C GLN A 835 5.14 14.98 15.94
N ASN A 836 5.83 14.20 15.11
CA ASN A 836 5.32 13.74 13.81
C ASN A 836 4.37 12.52 13.95
N VAL A 837 3.15 12.77 14.43
CA VAL A 837 2.17 11.71 14.71
C VAL A 837 1.52 11.18 13.42
N LEU A 838 1.17 9.90 13.40
CA LEU A 838 0.33 9.29 12.35
C LEU A 838 -1.09 9.88 12.35
N VAL A 839 -1.55 10.29 11.17
CA VAL A 839 -2.87 10.87 10.95
C VAL A 839 -3.88 9.75 10.70
N GLN A 840 -5.07 9.90 11.29
CA GLN A 840 -6.16 8.95 11.19
C GLN A 840 -7.33 9.51 10.37
N PRO A 841 -8.17 8.64 9.77
CA PRO A 841 -9.38 9.08 9.10
C PRO A 841 -10.28 9.90 10.04
N GLY A 842 -10.76 11.06 9.57
CA GLY A 842 -11.58 11.98 10.35
C GLY A 842 -10.79 13.01 11.18
N ASP A 843 -9.45 12.95 11.18
CA ASP A 843 -8.63 14.00 11.80
C ASP A 843 -8.89 15.36 11.12
N TYR A 844 -8.85 16.41 11.93
CA TYR A 844 -9.05 17.80 11.52
C TYR A 844 -7.82 18.62 11.88
N LEU A 845 -7.11 19.10 10.86
CA LEU A 845 -5.94 19.96 10.98
C LEU A 845 -6.33 21.38 10.61
N TYR A 846 -5.97 22.32 11.47
CA TYR A 846 -6.23 23.72 11.24
C TYR A 846 -4.98 24.57 11.47
N PHE A 847 -4.60 25.32 10.44
CA PHE A 847 -3.47 26.24 10.42
C PHE A 847 -3.98 27.69 10.37
N PRO A 848 -4.19 28.37 11.51
CA PRO A 848 -4.71 29.73 11.51
C PRO A 848 -3.78 30.70 10.76
N SER A 849 -4.33 31.82 10.28
CA SER A 849 -3.51 32.86 9.66
C SER A 849 -2.81 33.73 10.70
N ALA A 850 -1.53 33.97 10.49
CA ALA A 850 -0.74 34.94 11.25
C ALA A 850 -1.34 36.36 11.20
N ASN A 851 -2.06 36.72 10.13
CA ASN A 851 -2.73 38.02 9.98
C ASN A 851 -3.97 38.18 10.87
N SER A 852 -4.46 37.13 11.53
CA SER A 852 -5.60 37.26 12.47
C SER A 852 -5.24 37.95 13.80
N ASN A 853 -3.96 38.29 13.98
CA ASN A 853 -3.46 39.10 15.09
C ASN A 853 -3.34 40.56 14.62
N GLU A 854 -4.43 41.33 14.65
CA GLU A 854 -4.39 42.76 14.36
C GLU A 854 -4.53 43.57 15.65
N ILE A 855 -3.86 44.72 15.71
CA ILE A 855 -4.10 45.80 16.67
C ILE A 855 -4.67 47.01 15.92
N TYR A 856 -5.42 47.84 16.62
CA TYR A 856 -6.02 49.04 16.04
C TYR A 856 -5.29 50.27 16.57
N VAL A 857 -4.61 51.02 15.71
CA VAL A 857 -3.97 52.28 16.10
C VAL A 857 -4.80 53.44 15.56
N MET A 858 -5.34 54.26 16.45
CA MET A 858 -6.32 55.30 16.14
C MET A 858 -5.99 56.63 16.84
N GLY A 859 -6.49 57.74 16.27
CA GLY A 859 -6.30 59.08 16.83
C GLY A 859 -5.11 59.83 16.20
N ASP A 860 -4.42 60.65 16.98
CA ASP A 860 -3.44 61.64 16.50
C ASP A 860 -2.06 61.04 16.12
N VAL A 861 -2.04 60.02 15.26
CA VAL A 861 -0.86 59.43 14.62
C VAL A 861 -0.86 59.69 13.12
N LYS A 862 0.30 59.64 12.46
CA LYS A 862 0.39 59.96 11.02
C LYS A 862 -0.37 58.99 10.12
N MET A 863 -0.36 57.69 10.47
CA MET A 863 -1.05 56.64 9.73
C MET A 863 -1.93 55.83 10.70
N GLN A 864 -3.22 56.13 10.70
CA GLN A 864 -4.22 55.40 11.47
C GLN A 864 -4.66 54.14 10.70
N GLY A 865 -5.00 53.07 11.41
CA GLY A 865 -5.52 51.85 10.79
C GLY A 865 -5.24 50.57 11.59
N THR A 866 -5.60 49.44 10.99
CA THR A 866 -5.23 48.12 11.48
C THR A 866 -3.76 47.84 11.20
N GLN A 867 -3.06 47.27 12.17
CA GLN A 867 -1.68 46.84 12.04
C GLN A 867 -1.53 45.39 12.48
N GLY A 868 -0.72 44.61 11.76
CA GLY A 868 -0.40 43.24 12.16
C GLY A 868 0.44 43.22 13.43
N LEU A 869 0.04 42.43 14.41
CA LEU A 869 0.73 42.22 15.68
C LEU A 869 1.79 41.11 15.50
N LEU A 870 3.05 41.52 15.44
CA LEU A 870 4.20 40.61 15.48
C LEU A 870 4.44 40.12 16.91
N ALA A 871 5.13 38.98 17.07
CA ALA A 871 5.53 38.47 18.38
C ALA A 871 6.36 39.54 19.13
N HIS A 872 5.97 39.85 20.37
CA HIS A 872 6.59 40.88 21.25
C HIS A 872 6.37 42.35 20.86
N THR A 873 5.37 42.66 20.02
CA THR A 873 5.02 44.05 19.70
C THR A 873 4.63 44.84 20.96
N SER A 874 5.22 46.02 21.10
CA SER A 874 4.97 46.96 22.19
C SER A 874 4.34 48.25 21.67
N VAL A 875 3.75 49.05 22.56
CA VAL A 875 3.04 50.29 22.19
C VAL A 875 3.93 51.27 21.41
N HIS A 876 5.19 51.43 21.82
CA HIS A 876 6.11 52.32 21.12
C HIS A 876 6.45 51.83 19.70
N SER A 877 6.61 50.51 19.52
CA SER A 877 6.87 49.93 18.20
C SER A 877 5.67 50.06 17.26
N ALA A 878 4.44 49.89 17.77
CA ALA A 878 3.22 50.08 17.00
C ALA A 878 3.03 51.54 16.56
N ILE A 879 3.30 52.51 17.45
CA ILE A 879 3.22 53.93 17.11
C ILE A 879 4.32 54.34 16.12
N ALA A 880 5.52 53.77 16.23
CA ALA A 880 6.59 54.00 15.25
C ALA A 880 6.19 53.48 13.86
N GLN A 881 5.58 52.30 13.79
CA GLN A 881 5.05 51.74 12.54
C GLN A 881 3.89 52.58 11.97
N ALA A 882 3.10 53.23 12.83
CA ALA A 882 2.09 54.22 12.44
C ALA A 882 2.68 55.55 11.89
N GLY A 883 4.01 55.65 11.72
CA GLY A 883 4.69 56.87 11.27
C GLY A 883 4.95 57.90 12.37
N GLY A 884 4.70 57.55 13.63
CA GLY A 884 4.86 58.41 14.81
C GLY A 884 3.66 59.32 15.08
N PHE A 885 3.80 60.16 16.12
CA PHE A 885 2.78 61.11 16.54
C PHE A 885 2.62 62.29 15.57
N THR A 886 1.42 62.85 15.51
CA THR A 886 1.19 64.18 14.92
C THR A 886 1.56 65.29 15.92
N PRO A 887 1.80 66.54 15.48
CA PRO A 887 2.14 67.66 16.40
C PRO A 887 1.07 67.95 17.47
N LYS A 888 -0.20 67.62 17.19
CA LYS A 888 -1.35 67.84 18.07
C LYS A 888 -1.55 66.73 19.11
N ALA A 889 -0.87 65.60 18.94
CA ALA A 889 -1.02 64.40 19.76
C ALA A 889 -0.63 64.60 21.24
N TYR A 890 -1.38 63.98 22.14
CA TYR A 890 -1.09 63.99 23.57
C TYR A 890 -0.25 62.77 24.00
N THR A 891 1.08 62.90 23.91
CA THR A 891 2.04 61.80 24.18
C THR A 891 2.04 61.32 25.63
N LYS A 892 1.64 62.18 26.58
CA LYS A 892 1.60 61.86 28.01
C LYS A 892 0.49 60.90 28.40
N ARG A 893 -0.49 60.69 27.52
CA ARG A 893 -1.69 59.91 27.84
C ARG A 893 -2.16 59.12 26.62
N VAL A 894 -1.47 58.03 26.32
CA VAL A 894 -1.91 57.05 25.32
C VAL A 894 -2.84 56.04 25.98
N LEU A 895 -4.04 55.87 25.43
CA LEU A 895 -5.05 54.96 25.95
C LEU A 895 -4.97 53.62 25.20
N ILE A 896 -5.01 52.52 25.94
CA ILE A 896 -5.07 51.17 25.38
C ILE A 896 -6.34 50.53 25.91
N VAL A 897 -7.21 50.11 25.00
CA VAL A 897 -8.46 49.44 25.33
C VAL A 897 -8.34 47.97 24.96
N ARG A 898 -8.53 47.10 25.95
CA ARG A 898 -8.44 45.65 25.83
C ARG A 898 -9.78 45.00 26.17
N GLY A 899 -10.11 43.91 25.48
CA GLY A 899 -11.34 43.14 25.72
C GLY A 899 -12.53 43.59 24.86
N SER A 900 -13.72 43.13 25.23
CA SER A 900 -14.96 43.42 24.49
C SER A 900 -15.46 44.84 24.76
N LEU A 901 -16.08 45.48 23.77
CA LEU A 901 -16.70 46.82 23.90
C LEU A 901 -17.75 46.91 25.02
N GLU A 902 -18.30 45.77 25.46
CA GLU A 902 -19.26 45.70 26.58
C GLU A 902 -18.60 45.76 27.96
N LYS A 903 -17.33 45.36 28.08
CA LYS A 903 -16.52 45.43 29.31
C LYS A 903 -15.06 45.75 28.97
N PRO A 904 -14.74 46.99 28.57
CA PRO A 904 -13.39 47.37 28.19
C PRO A 904 -12.49 47.52 29.43
N GLU A 905 -11.32 46.91 29.38
CA GLU A 905 -10.20 47.22 30.28
C GLU A 905 -9.36 48.33 29.67
N THR A 906 -9.15 49.43 30.40
CA THR A 906 -8.42 50.59 29.91
C THR A 906 -7.08 50.74 30.62
N PHE A 907 -5.99 50.77 29.86
CA PHE A 907 -4.66 51.08 30.35
C PHE A 907 -4.23 52.46 29.84
N VAL A 908 -3.60 53.26 30.70
CA VAL A 908 -3.07 54.57 30.34
C VAL A 908 -1.56 54.51 30.41
N VAL A 909 -0.90 54.89 29.32
CA VAL A 909 0.54 54.80 29.16
C VAL A 909 1.12 56.17 28.85
N ASN A 910 2.18 56.56 29.58
CA ASN A 910 2.94 57.77 29.30
C ASN A 910 4.12 57.47 28.37
N MET A 911 4.09 57.98 27.15
CA MET A 911 5.11 57.69 26.16
C MET A 911 6.42 58.44 26.40
N ASP A 912 6.39 59.59 27.06
CA ASP A 912 7.59 60.35 27.40
C ASP A 912 8.46 59.57 28.41
N ASP A 913 7.83 58.87 29.35
CA ASP A 913 8.51 58.05 30.37
C ASP A 913 9.05 56.73 29.79
N ILE A 914 8.34 56.12 28.83
CA ILE A 914 8.83 54.94 28.11
C ILE A 914 10.02 55.29 27.21
N LEU A 915 9.94 56.39 26.45
CA LEU A 915 11.03 56.82 25.56
C LEU A 915 12.27 57.28 26.33
N SER A 916 12.09 57.82 27.54
CA SER A 916 13.19 58.16 28.46
C SER A 916 13.64 56.99 29.36
N ALA A 917 13.15 55.77 29.10
CA ALA A 917 13.47 54.53 29.82
C ALA A 917 13.19 54.55 31.34
N LYS A 918 12.28 55.41 31.80
CA LYS A 918 11.79 55.45 33.19
C LYS A 918 10.78 54.35 33.48
N GLU A 919 10.02 53.93 32.46
CA GLU A 919 9.06 52.83 32.54
C GLU A 919 9.35 51.77 31.46
N LYS A 920 9.02 50.50 31.74
CA LYS A 920 9.15 49.41 30.77
C LYS A 920 8.08 49.52 29.69
N GLY A 921 8.44 49.18 28.44
CA GLY A 921 7.50 49.20 27.32
C GLY A 921 6.28 48.30 27.55
N PHE A 922 5.08 48.85 27.36
CA PHE A 922 3.82 48.13 27.47
C PHE A 922 3.62 47.19 26.27
N ARG A 923 3.30 45.91 26.52
CA ARG A 923 3.12 44.88 25.49
C ARG A 923 1.67 44.79 25.04
N LEU A 924 1.47 44.75 23.73
CA LEU A 924 0.15 44.67 23.11
C LEU A 924 -0.29 43.22 22.90
N GLU A 925 -1.61 43.03 22.96
CA GLU A 925 -2.32 41.77 22.70
C GLU A 925 -3.21 41.87 21.46
N PRO A 926 -3.60 40.74 20.85
CA PRO A 926 -4.49 40.76 19.69
C PRO A 926 -5.79 41.50 20.00
N LYS A 927 -6.18 42.40 19.08
CA LYS A 927 -7.37 43.27 19.16
C LYS A 927 -7.30 44.42 20.16
N ASP A 928 -6.14 44.70 20.76
CA ASP A 928 -5.97 45.93 21.52
C ASP A 928 -6.21 47.16 20.62
N ILE A 929 -6.90 48.17 21.16
CA ILE A 929 -7.09 49.47 20.52
C ILE A 929 -6.18 50.48 21.20
N VAL A 930 -5.17 50.97 20.48
CA VAL A 930 -4.28 52.04 20.90
C VAL A 930 -4.85 53.35 20.39
N TYR A 931 -5.36 54.18 21.30
CA TYR A 931 -5.98 55.46 21.01
C TYR A 931 -5.15 56.62 21.55
N ILE A 932 -4.84 57.58 20.68
CA ILE A 932 -4.07 58.79 21.00
C ILE A 932 -4.97 60.02 20.83
N ALA A 933 -5.26 60.71 21.94
CA ALA A 933 -6.06 61.94 21.92
C ALA A 933 -5.24 63.18 21.53
N ASP A 934 -5.92 64.28 21.22
CA ASP A 934 -5.33 65.60 21.04
C ASP A 934 -4.98 66.24 22.39
N LYS A 935 -4.02 67.18 22.38
CA LYS A 935 -3.74 67.99 23.58
C LYS A 935 -4.96 68.86 23.88
N PRO A 936 -5.38 69.02 25.15
CA PRO A 936 -6.56 69.81 25.50
C PRO A 936 -6.45 71.31 25.12
N TRP A 937 -5.25 71.82 24.85
CA TRP A 937 -4.99 73.18 24.36
C TRP A 937 -4.59 73.24 22.86
N ALA A 938 -4.61 72.13 22.12
CA ALA A 938 -4.23 72.11 20.71
C ALA A 938 -5.10 73.06 19.85
N ARG A 939 -6.40 73.15 20.14
CA ARG A 939 -7.30 74.11 19.50
C ARG A 939 -6.95 75.57 19.80
N ALA A 940 -6.45 75.86 21.00
CA ALA A 940 -6.03 77.21 21.38
C ALA A 940 -4.75 77.63 20.64
N GLU A 941 -3.78 76.72 20.48
CA GLU A 941 -2.58 76.95 19.66
C GLU A 941 -2.92 77.16 18.19
N GLU A 942 -3.88 76.38 17.65
CA GLU A 942 -4.33 76.53 16.27
C GLU A 942 -5.01 77.88 16.04
N LEU A 943 -5.92 78.29 16.94
CA LEU A 943 -6.56 79.60 16.91
C LEU A 943 -5.57 80.75 17.11
N LEU A 944 -4.57 80.58 17.96
CA LEU A 944 -3.49 81.56 18.15
C LEU A 944 -2.67 81.72 16.87
N SER A 945 -2.32 80.62 16.18
CA SER A 945 -1.58 80.69 14.91
C SER A 945 -2.39 81.38 13.82
N PHE A 946 -3.71 81.14 13.78
CA PHE A 946 -4.63 81.77 12.83
C PHE A 946 -4.81 83.26 13.13
N ALA A 947 -4.95 83.62 14.41
CA ALA A 947 -5.03 85.00 14.87
C ALA A 947 -3.71 85.75 14.62
N LEU A 948 -2.56 85.11 14.82
CA LEU A 948 -1.25 85.70 14.56
C LEU A 948 -1.06 85.96 13.05
N ASN A 949 -1.46 85.01 12.19
CA ASN A 949 -1.41 85.18 10.74
C ASN A 949 -2.40 86.24 10.24
N ALA A 950 -3.61 86.29 10.80
CA ALA A 950 -4.59 87.33 10.49
C ALA A 950 -4.09 88.72 10.97
N PHE A 951 -3.46 88.79 12.14
CA PHE A 951 -2.85 90.01 12.66
C PHE A 951 -1.66 90.46 11.82
N THR A 952 -0.76 89.56 11.40
CA THR A 952 0.36 89.92 10.53
C THR A 952 -0.10 90.35 9.14
N GLN A 953 -1.08 89.67 8.54
CA GLN A 953 -1.69 90.10 7.27
C GLN A 953 -2.43 91.44 7.41
N GLY A 954 -3.12 91.66 8.52
CA GLY A 954 -3.76 92.94 8.86
C GLY A 954 -2.75 94.07 9.06
N ALA A 955 -1.65 93.81 9.78
CA ALA A 955 -0.58 94.78 10.01
C ALA A 955 0.17 95.14 8.71
N VAL A 956 0.44 94.16 7.85
CA VAL A 956 1.09 94.36 6.54
C VAL A 956 0.19 95.13 5.59
N SER A 957 -1.12 94.83 5.56
CA SER A 957 -2.08 95.56 4.72
C SER A 957 -2.34 96.99 5.23
N ALA A 958 -2.40 97.22 6.54
CA ALA A 958 -2.51 98.56 7.12
C ALA A 958 -1.25 99.40 6.88
N TRP A 959 -0.06 98.80 6.98
CA TRP A 959 1.21 99.46 6.66
C TRP A 959 1.32 99.79 5.16
N ALA A 960 0.92 98.86 4.28
CA ALA A 960 0.90 99.08 2.83
C ALA A 960 -0.15 100.14 2.40
N GLY A 961 -1.31 100.19 3.06
CA GLY A 961 -2.37 101.15 2.77
C GLY A 961 -2.03 102.59 3.15
N GLY A 962 -1.18 102.81 4.17
CA GLY A 962 -0.80 104.15 4.63
C GLY A 962 0.31 104.82 3.81
N ASN A 963 1.13 104.06 3.08
CA ASN A 963 2.39 104.56 2.50
C ASN A 963 2.49 104.50 0.95
N VAL A 964 1.47 104.03 0.23
CA VAL A 964 1.56 103.79 -1.25
C VAL A 964 0.59 104.68 -2.05
N GLY A 965 0.16 105.82 -1.48
CA GLY A 965 -0.88 106.69 -2.03
C GLY A 965 -0.59 107.48 -3.33
N PRO A 966 0.65 107.83 -3.76
CA PRO A 966 0.82 108.72 -4.91
C PRO A 966 1.77 108.23 -6.02
N LEU A 967 1.87 106.92 -6.29
CA LEU A 967 2.86 106.42 -7.28
C LEU A 967 2.31 105.71 -8.52
N ILE A 968 1.00 105.53 -8.67
CA ILE A 968 0.45 104.80 -9.83
C ILE A 968 -0.77 105.52 -10.39
N GLN A 969 -0.56 106.74 -10.90
CA GLN A 969 -1.44 107.38 -11.88
C GLN A 969 -0.59 107.78 -13.08
N GLU A 970 -0.27 106.83 -13.95
CA GLU A 970 -0.13 107.10 -15.39
C GLU A 970 -0.08 105.78 -16.16
N ALA A 971 -0.98 105.67 -17.13
CA ALA A 971 -1.07 104.56 -18.06
C ALA A 971 -0.07 104.77 -19.20
N ILE A 972 0.80 103.79 -19.46
CA ILE A 972 1.53 103.70 -20.72
C ILE A 972 1.19 102.37 -21.39
N LEU A 973 0.58 102.53 -22.57
CA LEU A 973 0.15 101.52 -23.52
C LEU A 973 1.29 100.60 -24.02
N PRO A 974 0.95 99.47 -24.67
CA PRO A 974 1.85 98.38 -24.99
C PRO A 974 2.57 98.61 -26.32
N THR A 975 3.85 98.27 -26.37
CA THR A 975 4.55 98.00 -27.63
C THR A 975 5.66 96.97 -27.43
N LEU A 976 5.66 95.98 -28.34
CA LEU A 976 6.79 95.20 -28.87
C LEU A 976 6.98 93.75 -28.37
N ARG A 977 6.68 92.85 -29.32
CA ARG A 977 7.31 91.57 -29.71
C ARG A 977 7.44 90.45 -28.70
#